data_AF-A0A0W0FQC3-F1
#
_entry.id   AF-A0A0W0FQC3-F1
#
_cell.length_a   1.000
_cell.length_b   1.000
_cell.length_c   1.000
_cell.angle_alpha   90.00
_cell.angle_beta   90.00
_cell.angle_gamma   90.00
#
_symmetry.space_group_name_H-M   'P 1'
#
loop_
_entity.id
_entity.type
_entity.pdbx_description
1 polymer ?
#
loop_
_entity_poly.entity_id
_entity_poly.type
_entity_poly.pdbx_seq_one_letter_code
_entity_poly.pdbx_strand_id
1 'polypeptide(L)'
;MVGRFIVASILSTIARSSPVKPLQARQFNSSDVYANWPSYDQLPLDPSFPTKAAWGVWGADDQLGALNHITPETIKAAKAEIEHGVAINLNLELDIPNPPFSTNRPPMIHSFIAFQGYQDDIISLNTQVSTQYDGLRHLPYSTDGNISTYQFYNDLISFDDIFSGRSNVLGIQNAAQKGIAGRTVLIDWAGWKESRGEEYDPFTSYNILTSDLDRVISWQGLDPNTFIHPGDFLIVRTGYMKQYAALPVHEQNVLPYSGSIAIGIEPSEETLEWIWKHKVSVVGADNPTFEVAPLNVIILGETRNLHQIFLGGWGLSIVEFLDLEKLAEECHSKNKFSFFFTIQNLNIVGGIASPPNAMAILIILASILPTVALSRPLQARQFNSSDIYANWPSYDQLPLNPSFPTKAAWGVWGADDELGALNHITPETIKAAKAEIEHGVAINLNLELDIPNPPFFPTRPEMTHTFIAFQGYQDDVISLNTQVSTQYDGLRHLPYSTDGNISTYQFYNDLISFDDIFSGRSNVLGIQKAAQKGIAGRAVLIDWAGWKESRGEEYDPFTNYRIPTSDLDQVISWQGLDPSTFVHPGDFLIVRTGFMKQYAALPVHEQNVLPYSGSTAIGIEHSEGTLEWIWERKVSVVGADNPTFEVSPLNAIIHGETRSLHQIFLGGWGLSIVEFLDLEKLAEECHSKNKFSFFFTIQNLNIVGGIASPPNAMAIL
;
A
#
# COMPACT_ATOMS: atom_id res chain seq x y z
N MET A 1 13.04 13.30 25.00
CA MET A 1 11.91 13.80 25.83
C MET A 1 11.52 15.18 25.32
N VAL A 2 10.81 15.23 24.19
CA VAL A 2 10.24 16.43 23.60
C VAL A 2 8.76 16.11 23.38
N GLY A 3 7.90 16.97 23.91
CA GLY A 3 6.49 16.69 24.15
C GLY A 3 5.66 16.63 22.86
N ARG A 4 4.73 15.66 22.83
CA ARG A 4 3.55 15.69 21.97
C ARG A 4 2.77 16.98 22.26
N PHE A 5 2.81 17.94 21.35
CA PHE A 5 2.01 19.16 21.45
C PHE A 5 0.60 18.88 20.94
N ILE A 6 -0.36 18.84 21.86
CA ILE A 6 -1.79 18.93 21.53
C ILE A 6 -2.09 20.41 21.28
N VAL A 7 -2.60 20.76 20.11
CA VAL A 7 -3.20 22.08 19.88
C VAL A 7 -4.50 22.11 20.70
N ALA A 8 -4.52 22.93 21.75
CA ALA A 8 -5.67 23.08 22.63
C ALA A 8 -6.88 23.64 21.86
N SER A 9 -7.92 22.83 21.67
CA SER A 9 -9.23 23.29 21.23
C SER A 9 -10.10 23.62 22.44
N ILE A 10 -10.96 24.62 22.28
CA ILE A 10 -11.88 25.13 23.29
C ILE A 10 -13.05 24.14 23.39
N LEU A 11 -12.91 23.09 24.20
CA LEU A 11 -14.03 22.26 24.61
C LEU A 11 -14.48 22.68 26.01
N SER A 12 -15.68 23.26 26.08
CA SER A 12 -16.38 23.50 27.33
C SER A 12 -16.62 22.16 28.04
N THR A 13 -16.34 22.13 29.34
CA THR A 13 -16.58 21.00 30.24
C THR A 13 -18.00 20.44 30.11
N ILE A 14 -18.12 19.30 29.45
CA ILE A 14 -19.27 18.39 29.54
C ILE A 14 -18.81 17.12 30.27
N ALA A 15 -19.68 16.62 31.13
CA ALA A 15 -19.39 15.69 32.21
C ALA A 15 -19.38 14.22 31.78
N ARG A 16 -18.48 13.47 32.45
CA ARG A 16 -18.47 12.03 32.76
C ARG A 16 -18.60 11.05 31.58
N SER A 17 -17.50 10.32 31.36
CA SER A 17 -17.42 9.13 30.53
C SER A 17 -18.61 8.19 30.72
N SER A 18 -19.23 7.80 29.62
CA SER A 18 -20.08 6.60 29.59
C SER A 18 -19.16 5.40 29.79
N PRO A 19 -19.35 4.57 30.83
CA PRO A 19 -18.57 3.35 30.97
C PRO A 19 -18.91 2.38 29.82
N VAL A 20 -17.88 1.76 29.24
CA VAL A 20 -18.01 0.68 28.24
C VAL A 20 -18.95 -0.38 28.78
N LYS A 21 -19.96 -0.75 28.00
CA LYS A 21 -20.96 -1.75 28.39
C LYS A 21 -20.52 -3.15 27.96
N PRO A 22 -20.74 -4.19 28.80
CA PRO A 22 -20.45 -5.57 28.40
C PRO A 22 -21.37 -5.99 27.26
N LEU A 23 -20.81 -6.61 26.22
CA LEU A 23 -21.51 -6.92 24.99
C LEU A 23 -21.83 -8.41 24.85
N GLN A 24 -23.06 -8.73 24.43
CA GLN A 24 -23.44 -10.12 24.14
C GLN A 24 -22.94 -10.53 22.74
N ALA A 25 -21.99 -11.46 22.70
CA ALA A 25 -21.49 -12.00 21.43
C ALA A 25 -22.47 -13.00 20.79
N ARG A 26 -22.51 -13.01 19.46
CA ARG A 26 -23.14 -14.07 18.67
C ARG A 26 -22.46 -15.42 18.97
N GLN A 27 -23.23 -16.51 18.93
CA GLN A 27 -22.64 -17.85 18.96
C GLN A 27 -21.86 -18.09 17.66
N PHE A 28 -20.54 -17.96 17.74
CA PHE A 28 -19.63 -18.13 16.62
C PHE A 28 -19.32 -19.61 16.39
N ASN A 29 -19.48 -20.07 15.14
CA ASN A 29 -19.05 -21.40 14.71
C ASN A 29 -17.86 -21.24 13.75
N SER A 30 -16.68 -21.71 14.15
CA SER A 30 -15.48 -21.63 13.31
C SER A 30 -15.53 -22.51 12.07
N SER A 31 -16.40 -23.52 12.01
CA SER A 31 -16.55 -24.38 10.82
C SER A 31 -17.48 -23.80 9.75
N ASP A 32 -18.35 -22.86 10.13
CA ASP A 32 -19.23 -22.11 9.25
C ASP A 32 -19.47 -20.73 9.88
N VAL A 33 -18.64 -19.77 9.49
CA VAL A 33 -18.65 -18.40 10.04
C VAL A 33 -19.98 -17.67 9.79
N TYR A 34 -20.79 -18.16 8.84
CA TYR A 34 -22.09 -17.62 8.48
C TYR A 34 -23.27 -18.42 9.08
N ALA A 35 -23.01 -19.50 9.81
CA ALA A 35 -24.05 -20.17 10.59
C ALA A 35 -24.70 -19.17 11.56
N ASN A 36 -26.04 -19.12 11.58
CA ASN A 36 -26.81 -18.16 12.37
C ASN A 36 -26.42 -16.69 12.11
N TRP A 37 -26.05 -16.33 10.87
CA TRP A 37 -25.84 -14.93 10.49
C TRP A 37 -27.12 -14.11 10.71
N PRO A 38 -27.07 -12.98 11.45
CA PRO A 38 -28.27 -12.21 11.72
C PRO A 38 -28.78 -11.51 10.46
N SER A 39 -30.09 -11.55 10.24
CA SER A 39 -30.72 -10.69 9.22
C SER A 39 -30.63 -9.23 9.64
N TYR A 40 -30.84 -8.32 8.68
CA TYR A 40 -30.86 -6.89 8.95
C TYR A 40 -31.87 -6.51 10.05
N ASP A 41 -33.02 -7.19 10.09
CA ASP A 41 -34.07 -6.99 11.10
C ASP A 41 -33.71 -7.46 12.51
N GLN A 42 -32.73 -8.34 12.63
CA GLN A 42 -32.26 -8.83 13.92
C GLN A 42 -31.23 -7.90 14.58
N LEU A 43 -30.81 -6.83 13.89
CA LEU A 43 -29.87 -5.85 14.45
C LEU A 43 -30.62 -4.73 15.21
N PRO A 44 -30.09 -4.25 16.35
CA PRO A 44 -28.90 -4.76 17.03
C PRO A 44 -29.19 -6.08 17.78
N LEU A 45 -28.16 -6.91 17.98
CA LEU A 45 -28.31 -8.17 18.72
C LEU A 45 -28.71 -7.96 20.18
N ASP A 46 -28.23 -6.86 20.77
CA ASP A 46 -28.64 -6.38 22.09
C ASP A 46 -29.30 -4.99 21.92
N PRO A 47 -30.61 -4.87 22.22
CA PRO A 47 -31.37 -3.62 22.07
C PRO A 47 -30.90 -2.44 22.93
N SER A 48 -29.97 -2.65 23.87
CA SER A 48 -29.36 -1.57 24.66
C SER A 48 -28.25 -0.80 23.92
N PHE A 49 -27.84 -1.33 22.77
CA PHE A 49 -26.87 -0.73 21.85
C PHE A 49 -27.57 -0.01 20.70
N PRO A 50 -26.83 0.81 19.93
CA PRO A 50 -27.44 1.67 18.93
C PRO A 50 -28.19 0.90 17.82
N THR A 51 -29.27 1.49 17.33
CA THR A 51 -30.17 0.90 16.32
C THR A 51 -29.41 0.34 15.12
N LYS A 52 -29.72 -0.88 14.68
CA LYS A 52 -29.04 -1.57 13.56
C LYS A 52 -27.50 -1.71 13.69
N ALA A 53 -26.89 -1.50 14.86
CA ALA A 53 -25.47 -1.79 15.05
C ALA A 53 -25.20 -3.30 14.97
N ALA A 54 -24.10 -3.70 14.35
CA ALA A 54 -23.69 -5.10 14.19
C ALA A 54 -22.75 -5.58 15.32
N TRP A 55 -22.82 -4.93 16.47
CA TRP A 55 -21.89 -5.19 17.57
C TRP A 55 -22.10 -6.60 18.14
N GLY A 56 -20.99 -7.28 18.43
CA GLY A 56 -20.97 -8.67 18.89
C GLY A 56 -21.12 -9.74 17.82
N VAL A 57 -21.34 -9.38 16.56
CA VAL A 57 -21.45 -10.35 15.45
C VAL A 57 -20.17 -11.17 15.30
N TRP A 58 -19.01 -10.54 15.51
CA TRP A 58 -17.67 -11.15 15.45
C TRP A 58 -17.00 -11.35 16.82
N GLY A 59 -17.70 -11.05 17.91
CA GLY A 59 -17.18 -11.12 19.27
C GLY A 59 -17.14 -9.77 19.97
N ALA A 60 -17.07 -9.78 21.30
CA ALA A 60 -17.12 -8.57 22.12
C ALA A 60 -15.83 -7.74 22.07
N ASP A 61 -14.69 -8.36 21.73
CA ASP A 61 -13.37 -7.70 21.67
C ASP A 61 -12.90 -7.44 20.23
N ASP A 62 -13.76 -7.65 19.23
CA ASP A 62 -13.41 -7.53 17.82
C ASP A 62 -13.12 -6.09 17.41
N GLN A 63 -12.01 -5.88 16.71
CA GLN A 63 -11.57 -4.59 16.16
C GLN A 63 -11.45 -4.58 14.63
N LEU A 64 -11.85 -5.66 13.96
CA LEU A 64 -11.72 -5.82 12.51
C LEU A 64 -13.04 -5.61 11.76
N GLY A 65 -14.18 -5.85 12.41
CA GLY A 65 -15.49 -5.70 11.81
C GLY A 65 -15.67 -6.57 10.57
N ALA A 66 -16.11 -5.94 9.47
CA ALA A 66 -16.40 -6.62 8.21
C ALA A 66 -15.15 -7.26 7.56
N LEU A 67 -13.93 -6.84 7.91
CA LEU A 67 -12.70 -7.50 7.46
C LEU A 67 -12.60 -8.97 7.91
N ASN A 68 -13.37 -9.38 8.91
CA ASN A 68 -13.49 -10.78 9.32
C ASN A 68 -14.15 -11.67 8.26
N HIS A 69 -14.80 -11.10 7.24
CA HIS A 69 -15.25 -11.86 6.07
C HIS A 69 -14.08 -12.30 5.17
N ILE A 70 -12.91 -11.69 5.30
CA ILE A 70 -11.69 -12.11 4.61
C ILE A 70 -11.08 -13.29 5.36
N THR A 71 -11.14 -14.45 4.73
CA THR A 71 -10.65 -15.74 5.24
C THR A 71 -9.63 -16.33 4.27
N PRO A 72 -8.83 -17.31 4.70
CA PRO A 72 -7.96 -18.02 3.77
C PRO A 72 -8.73 -18.63 2.59
N GLU A 73 -9.95 -19.12 2.82
CA GLU A 73 -10.82 -19.68 1.80
C GLU A 73 -11.26 -18.66 0.76
N THR A 74 -11.65 -17.45 1.18
CA THR A 74 -12.05 -16.39 0.25
C THR A 74 -10.86 -15.88 -0.57
N ILE A 75 -9.67 -15.76 0.02
CA ILE A 75 -8.43 -15.39 -0.69
C ILE A 75 -8.06 -16.46 -1.72
N LYS A 76 -8.08 -17.74 -1.33
CA LYS A 76 -7.82 -18.86 -2.25
C LYS A 76 -8.80 -18.88 -3.42
N ALA A 77 -10.08 -18.60 -3.17
CA ALA A 77 -11.08 -18.54 -4.23
C ALA A 77 -10.81 -17.35 -5.18
N ALA A 78 -10.49 -16.18 -4.62
CA ALA A 78 -10.23 -14.97 -5.38
C ALA A 78 -9.06 -15.09 -6.37
N LYS A 79 -8.07 -15.97 -6.12
CA LYS A 79 -6.96 -16.20 -7.07
C LYS A 79 -7.42 -16.61 -8.47
N ALA A 80 -8.63 -17.17 -8.59
CA ALA A 80 -9.25 -17.50 -9.87
C ALA A 80 -9.42 -16.26 -10.76
N GLU A 81 -9.52 -15.07 -10.17
CA GLU A 81 -9.66 -13.81 -10.89
C GLU A 81 -8.36 -13.36 -11.59
N ILE A 82 -7.19 -13.88 -11.17
CA ILE A 82 -5.88 -13.59 -11.79
C ILE A 82 -5.71 -14.45 -13.06
N GLU A 83 -6.44 -14.12 -14.13
CA GLU A 83 -6.40 -14.95 -15.35
C GLU A 83 -5.35 -14.50 -16.36
N HIS A 84 -5.00 -13.21 -16.38
CA HIS A 84 -4.09 -12.65 -17.37
C HIS A 84 -2.94 -11.83 -16.80
N GLY A 85 -3.00 -11.46 -15.51
CA GLY A 85 -1.87 -10.85 -14.81
C GLY A 85 -1.65 -9.37 -15.08
N VAL A 86 -2.68 -8.59 -15.38
CA VAL A 86 -2.55 -7.12 -15.44
C VAL A 86 -2.78 -6.54 -14.06
N ALA A 87 -1.80 -5.84 -13.51
CA ALA A 87 -1.97 -5.06 -12.29
C ALA A 87 -2.26 -3.59 -12.62
N ILE A 88 -3.23 -2.99 -11.93
CA ILE A 88 -3.66 -1.60 -12.08
C ILE A 88 -3.66 -0.94 -10.70
N ASN A 89 -2.88 0.13 -10.57
CA ASN A 89 -2.95 1.04 -9.43
C ASN A 89 -4.27 1.80 -9.46
N LEU A 90 -5.01 1.80 -8.34
CA LEU A 90 -6.26 2.54 -8.20
C LEU A 90 -6.12 3.79 -7.31
N ASN A 91 -4.89 4.20 -7.01
CA ASN A 91 -4.61 5.34 -6.14
C ASN A 91 -4.30 6.58 -6.98
N LEU A 92 -4.97 7.68 -6.65
CA LEU A 92 -4.62 9.01 -7.14
C LEU A 92 -3.21 9.40 -6.71
N GLU A 93 -2.67 10.42 -7.36
CA GLU A 93 -1.52 11.14 -6.83
C GLU A 93 -1.88 11.71 -5.45
N LEU A 94 -0.97 11.63 -4.47
CA LEU A 94 -1.27 12.01 -3.09
C LEU A 94 -1.64 13.49 -2.89
N ASP A 95 -1.29 14.34 -3.86
CA ASP A 95 -1.67 15.75 -3.89
C ASP A 95 -2.94 16.00 -4.73
N ILE A 96 -3.76 14.98 -4.99
CA ILE A 96 -5.04 15.10 -5.69
C ILE A 96 -6.17 14.53 -4.82
N PRO A 97 -7.27 15.28 -4.62
CA PRO A 97 -7.51 16.66 -5.07
C PRO A 97 -6.72 17.72 -4.29
N ASN A 98 -6.27 18.77 -4.98
CA ASN A 98 -5.66 19.95 -4.38
C ASN A 98 -6.30 21.23 -4.96
N PRO A 99 -6.94 22.07 -4.13
CA PRO A 99 -7.11 21.95 -2.67
C PRO A 99 -7.95 20.73 -2.26
N PRO A 100 -7.77 20.21 -1.02
CA PRO A 100 -8.57 19.09 -0.52
C PRO A 100 -10.08 19.37 -0.56
N PHE A 101 -10.87 18.31 -0.71
CA PHE A 101 -12.34 18.40 -0.79
C PHE A 101 -12.99 19.13 0.41
N SER A 102 -12.41 18.97 1.61
CA SER A 102 -12.77 19.73 2.79
C SER A 102 -11.72 20.79 3.07
N THR A 103 -12.12 22.06 3.10
CA THR A 103 -11.23 23.21 3.34
C THR A 103 -10.62 23.24 4.75
N ASN A 104 -11.09 22.37 5.64
CA ASN A 104 -10.54 22.20 6.99
C ASN A 104 -9.34 21.24 7.04
N ARG A 105 -9.06 20.50 5.95
CA ARG A 105 -7.93 19.59 5.85
C ARG A 105 -6.72 20.32 5.25
N PRO A 106 -5.52 20.23 5.85
CA PRO A 106 -4.32 20.77 5.23
C PRO A 106 -3.98 19.96 3.96
N PRO A 107 -3.53 20.60 2.87
CA PRO A 107 -3.01 19.88 1.70
C PRO A 107 -1.73 19.11 2.05
N MET A 108 -1.35 18.18 1.18
CA MET A 108 -0.06 17.51 1.29
C MET A 108 1.08 18.52 1.16
N ILE A 109 2.14 18.33 1.95
CA ILE A 109 3.42 19.04 1.79
C ILE A 109 4.48 18.00 1.42
N HIS A 110 5.16 18.23 0.31
CA HIS A 110 6.33 17.45 -0.13
C HIS A 110 7.57 18.33 -0.05
N SER A 111 8.62 17.85 0.59
CA SER A 111 9.86 18.60 0.81
C SER A 111 11.07 17.69 0.67
N PHE A 112 12.20 18.24 0.26
CA PHE A 112 13.43 17.49 0.04
C PHE A 112 14.48 17.83 1.10
N ILE A 113 15.22 16.82 1.56
CA ILE A 113 16.40 16.99 2.41
C ILE A 113 17.63 16.56 1.61
N ALA A 114 18.60 17.45 1.47
CA ALA A 114 19.87 17.16 0.83
C ALA A 114 20.89 16.58 1.83
N PHE A 115 21.57 15.52 1.41
CA PHE A 115 22.74 14.96 2.08
C PHE A 115 23.98 15.10 1.19
N GLN A 116 25.12 14.56 1.64
CA GLN A 116 26.33 14.57 0.82
C GLN A 116 26.15 13.61 -0.36
N GLY A 117 25.69 14.16 -1.48
CA GLY A 117 25.67 13.49 -2.75
C GLY A 117 24.39 12.77 -3.15
N TYR A 118 23.38 12.82 -2.29
CA TYR A 118 22.04 12.30 -2.55
C TYR A 118 21.01 13.13 -1.78
N GLN A 119 19.73 12.85 -1.98
CA GLN A 119 18.65 13.49 -1.25
C GLN A 119 17.61 12.44 -0.83
N ASP A 120 16.90 12.76 0.24
CA ASP A 120 15.68 12.10 0.67
C ASP A 120 14.51 13.10 0.57
N ASP A 121 13.29 12.62 0.75
CA ASP A 121 12.10 13.45 0.85
C ASP A 121 11.31 13.21 2.13
N ILE A 122 10.62 14.27 2.55
CA ILE A 122 9.62 14.28 3.61
C ILE A 122 8.28 14.53 2.97
N ILE A 123 7.30 13.72 3.35
CA ILE A 123 5.89 13.98 3.07
C ILE A 123 5.18 14.30 4.38
N SER A 124 4.32 15.32 4.37
CA SER A 124 3.35 15.60 5.42
C SER A 124 1.96 15.55 4.80
N LEU A 125 1.13 14.59 5.21
CA LEU A 125 -0.22 14.43 4.68
C LEU A 125 -1.25 14.25 5.80
N ASN A 126 -2.41 14.86 5.61
CA ASN A 126 -3.62 14.39 6.28
C ASN A 126 -4.05 13.08 5.59
N THR A 127 -4.36 12.03 6.35
CA THR A 127 -4.57 10.69 5.77
C THR A 127 -5.90 10.55 5.01
N GLN A 128 -6.70 11.63 4.95
CA GLN A 128 -8.00 11.75 4.30
C GLN A 128 -8.03 12.84 3.19
N VAL A 129 -6.92 13.09 2.47
CA VAL A 129 -6.86 14.13 1.41
C VAL A 129 -6.79 13.61 -0.02
N SER A 130 -6.57 12.32 -0.21
CA SER A 130 -6.47 11.67 -1.54
C SER A 130 -7.20 10.32 -1.47
N THR A 131 -6.90 9.37 -2.36
CA THR A 131 -7.38 7.99 -2.23
C THR A 131 -7.10 7.49 -0.81
N GLN A 132 -8.16 7.15 -0.08
CA GLN A 132 -8.11 6.94 1.38
C GLN A 132 -8.92 5.71 1.79
N TYR A 133 -8.48 5.08 2.87
CA TYR A 133 -9.18 4.02 3.60
C TYR A 133 -9.59 4.55 4.96
N ASP A 134 -10.89 4.58 5.22
CA ASP A 134 -11.42 5.06 6.47
C ASP A 134 -11.39 3.95 7.53
N GLY A 135 -10.60 4.19 8.58
CA GLY A 135 -10.53 3.30 9.73
C GLY A 135 -11.72 3.44 10.66
N LEU A 136 -11.94 2.43 11.52
CA LEU A 136 -13.11 2.35 12.40
C LEU A 136 -13.15 3.42 13.50
N ARG A 137 -12.08 4.20 13.64
CA ARG A 137 -12.00 5.36 14.55
C ARG A 137 -12.27 6.71 13.88
N HIS A 138 -12.51 6.72 12.57
CA HIS A 138 -12.73 7.97 11.83
C HIS A 138 -14.06 8.62 12.22
N LEU A 139 -15.19 7.89 12.13
CA LEU A 139 -16.51 8.42 12.45
C LEU A 139 -17.28 7.51 13.43
N PRO A 140 -17.77 8.03 14.57
CA PRO A 140 -18.57 7.26 15.53
C PRO A 140 -20.06 7.17 15.13
N TYR A 141 -20.77 6.26 15.77
CA TYR A 141 -22.22 6.10 15.67
C TYR A 141 -22.95 7.04 16.66
N SER A 142 -23.88 7.88 16.20
CA SER A 142 -24.56 8.90 17.04
C SER A 142 -26.08 8.71 17.20
N THR A 143 -26.59 8.34 18.39
CA THR A 143 -28.02 7.99 18.58
C THR A 143 -29.02 9.08 18.31
N ASP A 144 -28.64 10.34 18.48
CA ASP A 144 -29.52 11.50 18.50
C ASP A 144 -28.87 12.75 17.88
N GLY A 145 -27.76 12.58 17.16
CA GLY A 145 -26.96 13.67 16.62
C GLY A 145 -26.08 14.40 17.65
N ASN A 146 -26.14 14.06 18.95
CA ASN A 146 -25.37 14.74 19.99
C ASN A 146 -24.06 14.02 20.31
N ILE A 147 -22.96 14.77 20.44
CA ILE A 147 -21.62 14.25 20.77
C ILE A 147 -21.62 13.37 22.03
N SER A 148 -22.48 13.67 23.01
CA SER A 148 -22.60 12.88 24.24
C SER A 148 -23.07 11.43 24.04
N THR A 149 -23.60 11.09 22.87
CA THR A 149 -24.09 9.74 22.56
C THR A 149 -23.20 8.97 21.58
N TYR A 150 -22.11 9.61 21.15
CA TYR A 150 -21.19 9.06 20.17
C TYR A 150 -20.49 7.83 20.75
N GLN A 151 -20.62 6.72 20.04
CA GLN A 151 -19.98 5.47 20.38
C GLN A 151 -19.25 4.92 19.16
N PHE A 152 -18.07 4.37 19.38
CA PHE A 152 -17.28 3.73 18.33
C PHE A 152 -17.62 2.25 18.23
N TYR A 153 -17.10 1.62 17.18
CA TYR A 153 -17.37 0.22 16.88
C TYR A 153 -17.23 -0.68 18.11
N ASN A 154 -18.29 -1.47 18.35
CA ASN A 154 -18.36 -2.50 19.39
C ASN A 154 -18.21 -1.97 20.84
N ASP A 155 -18.42 -0.65 21.05
CA ASP A 155 -18.27 0.07 22.33
C ASP A 155 -16.89 -0.12 23.01
N LEU A 156 -15.85 -0.46 22.25
CA LEU A 156 -14.55 -0.86 22.82
C LEU A 156 -13.79 0.26 23.54
N ILE A 157 -14.15 1.50 23.25
CA ILE A 157 -13.42 2.67 23.72
C ILE A 157 -14.37 3.84 23.92
N SER A 158 -14.16 4.58 25.01
CA SER A 158 -14.93 5.79 25.28
C SER A 158 -14.56 6.91 24.30
N PHE A 159 -15.50 7.84 24.08
CA PHE A 159 -15.27 9.03 23.27
C PHE A 159 -14.07 9.86 23.80
N ASP A 160 -13.92 10.01 25.11
CA ASP A 160 -12.81 10.79 25.68
C ASP A 160 -11.45 10.10 25.46
N ASP A 161 -11.40 8.76 25.58
CA ASP A 161 -10.15 8.02 25.45
C ASP A 161 -9.65 7.99 24.00
N ILE A 162 -10.55 7.85 23.02
CA ILE A 162 -10.16 7.83 21.61
C ILE A 162 -9.73 9.22 21.10
N PHE A 163 -10.33 10.30 21.62
CA PHE A 163 -9.91 11.67 21.33
C PHE A 163 -8.68 12.14 22.12
N SER A 164 -8.23 11.36 23.12
CA SER A 164 -7.02 11.68 23.87
C SER A 164 -5.73 11.52 23.04
N GLY A 165 -5.80 10.77 21.91
CA GLY A 165 -4.64 10.38 21.10
C GLY A 165 -3.68 9.41 21.79
N ARG A 166 -4.12 8.76 22.89
CA ARG A 166 -3.28 7.85 23.70
C ARG A 166 -3.66 6.38 23.59
N SER A 167 -4.69 6.06 22.82
CA SER A 167 -5.18 4.68 22.63
C SER A 167 -4.98 4.20 21.20
N ASN A 168 -4.65 2.92 21.09
CA ASN A 168 -4.46 2.23 19.80
C ASN A 168 -5.71 1.43 19.38
N VAL A 169 -6.74 1.37 20.23
CA VAL A 169 -7.98 0.61 19.97
C VAL A 169 -8.71 1.14 18.73
N LEU A 170 -9.08 0.26 17.79
CA LEU A 170 -9.66 0.61 16.48
C LEU A 170 -8.70 1.43 15.57
N GLY A 171 -7.40 1.43 15.85
CA GLY A 171 -6.42 2.09 14.99
C GLY A 171 -6.20 1.34 13.67
N ILE A 172 -5.77 2.07 12.64
CA ILE A 172 -5.59 1.55 11.28
C ILE A 172 -4.56 0.41 11.20
N GLN A 173 -3.65 0.29 12.16
CA GLN A 173 -2.71 -0.84 12.25
C GLN A 173 -3.40 -2.21 12.26
N ASN A 174 -4.63 -2.30 12.79
CA ASN A 174 -5.39 -3.56 12.78
C ASN A 174 -5.74 -3.97 11.34
N ALA A 175 -6.11 -3.01 10.49
CA ALA A 175 -6.38 -3.24 9.07
C ALA A 175 -5.08 -3.51 8.30
N ALA A 176 -4.00 -2.78 8.60
CA ALA A 176 -2.69 -3.00 8.00
C ALA A 176 -2.17 -4.43 8.24
N GLN A 177 -2.30 -4.95 9.47
CA GLN A 177 -1.83 -6.28 9.85
C GLN A 177 -2.71 -7.44 9.34
N LYS A 178 -3.98 -7.17 8.97
CA LYS A 178 -4.94 -8.21 8.57
C LYS A 178 -4.56 -8.95 7.29
N GLY A 179 -3.88 -8.28 6.37
CA GLY A 179 -3.66 -8.79 5.02
C GLY A 179 -4.96 -8.75 4.20
N ILE A 180 -5.28 -7.58 3.64
CA ILE A 180 -6.53 -7.34 2.91
C ILE A 180 -6.34 -7.70 1.43
N ALA A 181 -6.76 -8.91 1.06
CA ALA A 181 -6.79 -9.39 -0.30
C ALA A 181 -8.09 -10.17 -0.56
N GLY A 182 -8.61 -10.16 -1.78
CA GLY A 182 -9.81 -10.90 -2.11
C GLY A 182 -10.36 -10.58 -3.49
N ARG A 183 -11.64 -10.95 -3.70
CA ARG A 183 -12.37 -10.68 -4.93
C ARG A 183 -13.14 -9.38 -4.77
N THR A 184 -13.11 -8.55 -5.80
CA THR A 184 -13.86 -7.29 -5.86
C THR A 184 -14.79 -7.30 -7.03
N VAL A 185 -15.93 -6.61 -6.91
CA VAL A 185 -16.82 -6.30 -8.04
C VAL A 185 -16.90 -4.79 -8.24
N LEU A 186 -16.67 -4.35 -9.48
CA LEU A 186 -16.93 -2.99 -9.93
C LEU A 186 -18.38 -2.86 -10.43
N ILE A 187 -19.09 -1.86 -9.93
CA ILE A 187 -20.38 -1.41 -10.45
C ILE A 187 -20.17 -0.05 -11.11
N ASP A 188 -20.14 -0.03 -12.44
CA ASP A 188 -19.86 1.15 -13.26
C ASP A 188 -21.13 1.94 -13.58
N TRP A 189 -21.65 2.63 -12.56
CA TRP A 189 -22.85 3.46 -12.69
C TRP A 189 -22.65 4.60 -13.70
N ALA A 190 -21.50 5.26 -13.67
CA ALA A 190 -21.15 6.30 -14.64
C ALA A 190 -21.13 5.77 -16.08
N GLY A 191 -20.47 4.63 -16.33
CA GLY A 191 -20.45 4.01 -17.65
C GLY A 191 -21.85 3.60 -18.13
N TRP A 192 -22.71 3.14 -17.23
CA TRP A 192 -24.11 2.86 -17.55
C TRP A 192 -24.89 4.11 -17.98
N LYS A 193 -24.69 5.26 -17.31
CA LYS A 193 -25.27 6.55 -17.73
C LYS A 193 -24.73 7.00 -19.09
N GLU A 194 -23.41 6.96 -19.26
CA GLU A 194 -22.70 7.36 -20.48
C GLU A 194 -23.16 6.53 -21.69
N SER A 195 -23.32 5.22 -21.53
CA SER A 195 -23.77 4.31 -22.61
C SER A 195 -25.17 4.62 -23.15
N ARG A 196 -25.98 5.37 -22.38
CA ARG A 196 -27.36 5.76 -22.72
C ARG A 196 -27.47 7.22 -23.12
N GLY A 197 -26.33 7.94 -23.19
CA GLY A 197 -26.29 9.37 -23.47
C GLY A 197 -27.00 10.22 -22.41
N GLU A 198 -27.07 9.72 -21.16
CA GLU A 198 -27.65 10.48 -20.07
C GLU A 198 -26.60 11.31 -19.35
N GLU A 199 -26.81 12.62 -19.31
CA GLU A 199 -25.97 13.53 -18.54
C GLU A 199 -26.20 13.32 -17.03
N TYR A 200 -25.13 13.50 -16.27
CA TYR A 200 -25.11 13.55 -14.81
C TYR A 200 -24.04 14.55 -14.36
N ASP A 201 -24.31 15.24 -13.27
CA ASP A 201 -23.38 16.19 -12.65
C ASP A 201 -22.93 15.63 -11.30
N PRO A 202 -21.67 15.15 -11.17
CA PRO A 202 -21.15 14.56 -9.96
C PRO A 202 -20.89 15.58 -8.85
N PHE A 203 -20.95 16.88 -9.16
CA PHE A 203 -20.79 17.98 -8.20
C PHE A 203 -22.14 18.44 -7.61
N THR A 204 -23.18 17.60 -7.71
CA THR A 204 -24.51 17.82 -7.14
C THR A 204 -24.87 16.73 -6.13
N SER A 205 -25.85 16.98 -5.26
CA SER A 205 -26.38 15.97 -4.33
C SER A 205 -27.30 14.97 -5.05
N TYR A 206 -26.72 14.22 -5.99
CA TYR A 206 -27.42 13.20 -6.75
C TYR A 206 -27.38 11.84 -6.01
N ASN A 207 -28.56 11.25 -5.82
CA ASN A 207 -28.72 9.95 -5.17
C ASN A 207 -28.61 8.81 -6.19
N ILE A 208 -27.62 7.95 -6.02
CA ILE A 208 -27.54 6.66 -6.71
C ILE A 208 -28.32 5.63 -5.88
N LEU A 209 -29.45 5.17 -6.41
CA LEU A 209 -30.32 4.21 -5.73
C LEU A 209 -29.79 2.78 -5.86
N THR A 210 -30.06 1.92 -4.87
CA THR A 210 -29.87 0.46 -4.96
C THR A 210 -30.52 -0.14 -6.22
N SER A 211 -31.72 0.33 -6.57
CA SER A 211 -32.39 -0.09 -7.80
C SER A 211 -31.66 0.32 -9.09
N ASP A 212 -30.86 1.38 -9.07
CA ASP A 212 -29.95 1.71 -10.17
C ASP A 212 -28.75 0.79 -10.18
N LEU A 213 -28.16 0.48 -9.01
CA LEU A 213 -27.06 -0.48 -8.90
C LEU A 213 -27.46 -1.85 -9.46
N ASP A 214 -28.65 -2.37 -9.13
CA ASP A 214 -29.15 -3.65 -9.68
C ASP A 214 -29.32 -3.61 -11.21
N ARG A 215 -29.71 -2.46 -11.78
CA ARG A 215 -29.78 -2.25 -13.24
C ARG A 215 -28.40 -2.23 -13.86
N VAL A 216 -27.42 -1.58 -13.23
CA VAL A 216 -26.02 -1.54 -13.68
C VAL A 216 -25.43 -2.95 -13.64
N ILE A 217 -25.62 -3.70 -12.55
CA ILE A 217 -25.18 -5.09 -12.42
C ILE A 217 -25.75 -5.95 -13.56
N SER A 218 -27.05 -5.82 -13.83
CA SER A 218 -27.71 -6.52 -14.95
C SER A 218 -27.16 -6.09 -16.32
N TRP A 219 -26.90 -4.79 -16.50
CA TRP A 219 -26.30 -4.24 -17.72
C TRP A 219 -24.87 -4.74 -17.97
N GLN A 220 -24.10 -4.93 -16.90
CA GLN A 220 -22.77 -5.56 -16.93
C GLN A 220 -22.82 -7.08 -17.19
N GLY A 221 -24.02 -7.67 -17.33
CA GLY A 221 -24.21 -9.10 -17.56
C GLY A 221 -24.05 -9.97 -16.31
N LEU A 222 -24.13 -9.38 -15.12
CA LEU A 222 -24.08 -10.08 -13.84
C LEU A 222 -25.51 -10.30 -13.29
N ASP A 223 -25.70 -11.32 -12.46
CA ASP A 223 -26.98 -11.55 -11.75
C ASP A 223 -27.00 -10.76 -10.42
N PRO A 224 -27.96 -9.83 -10.22
CA PRO A 224 -28.09 -9.06 -8.98
C PRO A 224 -28.19 -9.89 -7.69
N ASN A 225 -28.54 -11.18 -7.78
CA ASN A 225 -28.64 -12.06 -6.60
C ASN A 225 -27.35 -12.83 -6.30
N THR A 226 -26.42 -12.94 -7.25
CA THR A 226 -25.22 -13.78 -7.12
C THR A 226 -23.94 -13.11 -7.58
N PHE A 227 -23.96 -11.84 -7.99
CA PHE A 227 -22.79 -11.12 -8.49
C PHE A 227 -21.66 -11.02 -7.46
N ILE A 228 -22.03 -10.97 -6.19
CA ILE A 228 -21.14 -10.80 -5.04
C ILE A 228 -21.26 -11.98 -4.08
N HIS A 229 -20.15 -12.28 -3.42
CA HIS A 229 -20.02 -13.35 -2.45
C HIS A 229 -19.60 -12.77 -1.09
N PRO A 230 -19.89 -13.46 0.02
CA PRO A 230 -19.41 -13.03 1.32
C PRO A 230 -17.87 -12.93 1.34
N GLY A 231 -17.34 -11.81 1.84
CA GLY A 231 -15.91 -11.53 1.80
C GLY A 231 -15.46 -10.63 0.65
N ASP A 232 -16.30 -10.45 -0.37
CA ASP A 232 -15.97 -9.59 -1.50
C ASP A 232 -15.97 -8.11 -1.12
N PHE A 233 -15.35 -7.32 -1.99
CA PHE A 233 -15.34 -5.87 -1.92
C PHE A 233 -16.30 -5.33 -2.98
N LEU A 234 -16.97 -4.23 -2.66
CA LEU A 234 -17.92 -3.57 -3.56
C LEU A 234 -17.40 -2.19 -3.91
N ILE A 235 -17.06 -1.96 -5.18
CA ILE A 235 -16.59 -0.67 -5.67
C ILE A 235 -17.61 -0.09 -6.65
N VAL A 236 -17.98 1.18 -6.47
CA VAL A 236 -18.89 1.88 -7.39
C VAL A 236 -18.15 3.01 -8.11
N ARG A 237 -18.19 3.01 -9.43
CA ARG A 237 -17.71 4.14 -10.24
C ARG A 237 -18.86 5.11 -10.51
N THR A 238 -18.78 6.25 -9.84
CA THR A 238 -19.74 7.37 -9.90
C THR A 238 -19.39 8.39 -10.99
N GLY A 239 -18.13 8.40 -11.45
CA GLY A 239 -17.61 9.33 -12.46
C GLY A 239 -17.11 10.65 -11.87
N TYR A 240 -17.03 10.79 -10.54
CA TYR A 240 -16.61 12.01 -9.88
C TYR A 240 -15.16 12.38 -10.22
N MET A 241 -14.20 11.46 -10.02
CA MET A 241 -12.79 11.77 -10.32
C MET A 241 -12.54 12.02 -11.81
N LYS A 242 -13.24 11.32 -12.70
CA LYS A 242 -13.19 11.58 -14.15
C LYS A 242 -13.53 13.03 -14.47
N GLN A 243 -14.65 13.51 -13.95
CA GLN A 243 -15.10 14.87 -14.22
C GLN A 243 -14.25 15.91 -13.48
N TYR A 244 -13.79 15.62 -12.26
CA TYR A 244 -12.84 16.47 -11.53
C TYR A 244 -11.56 16.70 -12.34
N ALA A 245 -10.98 15.64 -12.90
CA ALA A 245 -9.77 15.72 -13.73
C ALA A 245 -9.99 16.52 -15.03
N ALA A 246 -11.23 16.59 -15.52
CA ALA A 246 -11.59 17.36 -16.71
C ALA A 246 -11.86 18.85 -16.42
N LEU A 247 -12.04 19.24 -15.16
CA LEU A 247 -12.25 20.64 -14.78
C LEU A 247 -11.00 21.49 -15.07
N PRO A 248 -11.18 22.74 -15.50
CA PRO A 248 -10.10 23.72 -15.45
C PRO A 248 -9.56 23.88 -14.02
N VAL A 249 -8.24 24.08 -13.86
CA VAL A 249 -7.58 24.22 -12.54
C VAL A 249 -8.26 25.27 -11.65
N HIS A 250 -8.74 26.38 -12.21
CA HIS A 250 -9.42 27.41 -11.42
C HIS A 250 -10.79 26.96 -10.87
N GLU A 251 -11.48 26.04 -11.56
CA GLU A 251 -12.72 25.43 -11.09
C GLU A 251 -12.43 24.38 -10.00
N GLN A 252 -11.39 23.55 -10.19
CA GLN A 252 -10.89 22.65 -9.14
C GLN A 252 -10.57 23.42 -7.84
N ASN A 253 -9.90 24.57 -7.96
CA ASN A 253 -9.52 25.41 -6.82
C ASN A 253 -10.70 25.98 -6.02
N VAL A 254 -11.85 26.20 -6.66
CA VAL A 254 -13.03 26.78 -6.00
C VAL A 254 -14.07 25.73 -5.60
N LEU A 255 -13.98 24.51 -6.14
CA LEU A 255 -14.93 23.43 -5.88
C LEU A 255 -15.11 23.11 -4.38
N PRO A 256 -14.04 23.00 -3.55
CA PRO A 256 -14.19 22.78 -2.10
C PRO A 256 -14.97 23.86 -1.36
N TYR A 257 -15.05 25.07 -1.92
CA TYR A 257 -15.79 26.20 -1.33
C TYR A 257 -17.28 26.21 -1.70
N SER A 258 -17.73 25.24 -2.50
CA SER A 258 -19.12 25.11 -2.97
C SER A 258 -19.97 24.21 -2.06
N GLY A 259 -19.57 24.07 -0.78
CA GLY A 259 -20.35 23.35 0.25
C GLY A 259 -20.07 21.86 0.34
N SER A 260 -18.96 21.37 -0.23
CA SER A 260 -18.55 19.96 -0.22
C SER A 260 -19.68 19.03 -0.66
N ILE A 261 -20.25 19.33 -1.83
CA ILE A 261 -21.33 18.58 -2.46
C ILE A 261 -20.75 17.51 -3.38
N ALA A 262 -21.31 16.31 -3.34
CA ALA A 262 -20.90 15.21 -4.21
C ALA A 262 -22.07 14.25 -4.45
N ILE A 263 -22.11 13.69 -5.66
CA ILE A 263 -22.91 12.51 -5.98
C ILE A 263 -22.49 11.35 -5.09
N GLY A 264 -23.40 10.42 -4.81
CA GLY A 264 -23.04 9.17 -4.14
C GLY A 264 -24.22 8.24 -3.92
N ILE A 265 -23.97 7.14 -3.23
CA ILE A 265 -25.01 6.17 -2.90
C ILE A 265 -26.05 6.79 -1.97
N GLU A 266 -27.33 6.50 -2.21
CA GLU A 266 -28.41 7.01 -1.39
C GLU A 266 -28.33 6.46 0.05
N PRO A 267 -28.36 7.32 1.06
CA PRO A 267 -28.45 6.92 2.46
C PRO A 267 -29.90 6.57 2.82
N SER A 268 -30.25 5.28 2.75
CA SER A 268 -31.61 4.79 3.07
C SER A 268 -31.59 3.43 3.77
N GLU A 269 -32.70 3.04 4.41
CA GLU A 269 -32.83 1.69 4.99
C GLU A 269 -32.71 0.58 3.93
N GLU A 270 -33.16 0.85 2.70
CA GLU A 270 -33.00 -0.06 1.57
C GLU A 270 -31.52 -0.29 1.24
N THR A 271 -30.72 0.77 1.17
CA THR A 271 -29.26 0.67 0.99
C THR A 271 -28.60 -0.13 2.11
N LEU A 272 -29.00 0.12 3.36
CA LEU A 272 -28.45 -0.62 4.50
C LEU A 272 -28.78 -2.12 4.40
N GLU A 273 -30.03 -2.48 4.17
CA GLU A 273 -30.42 -3.88 4.02
C GLU A 273 -29.70 -4.54 2.83
N TRP A 274 -29.58 -3.82 1.71
CA TRP A 274 -28.89 -4.29 0.51
C TRP A 274 -27.42 -4.59 0.80
N ILE A 275 -26.67 -3.69 1.44
CA ILE A 275 -25.25 -3.92 1.79
C ILE A 275 -25.11 -5.07 2.79
N TRP A 276 -25.93 -5.08 3.86
CA TRP A 276 -25.86 -6.09 4.91
C TRP A 276 -26.09 -7.51 4.39
N LYS A 277 -27.04 -7.68 3.47
CA LYS A 277 -27.35 -8.98 2.83
C LYS A 277 -26.14 -9.56 2.10
N HIS A 278 -25.34 -8.71 1.45
CA HIS A 278 -24.21 -9.11 0.61
C HIS A 278 -22.93 -9.44 1.39
N LYS A 279 -22.81 -9.04 2.67
CA LYS A 279 -21.69 -9.43 3.55
C LYS A 279 -20.32 -9.07 2.97
N VAL A 280 -20.23 -7.83 2.47
CA VAL A 280 -19.01 -7.27 1.89
C VAL A 280 -18.00 -6.93 2.98
N SER A 281 -16.72 -7.04 2.68
CA SER A 281 -15.63 -6.73 3.64
C SER A 281 -15.33 -5.24 3.70
N VAL A 282 -15.45 -4.55 2.55
CA VAL A 282 -15.13 -3.14 2.34
C VAL A 282 -16.02 -2.63 1.21
N VAL A 283 -16.47 -1.37 1.33
CA VAL A 283 -17.14 -0.64 0.24
C VAL A 283 -16.22 0.48 -0.25
N GLY A 284 -16.33 0.87 -1.51
CA GLY A 284 -15.59 2.02 -2.00
C GLY A 284 -16.13 2.65 -3.27
N ALA A 285 -15.62 3.83 -3.59
CA ALA A 285 -16.01 4.59 -4.76
C ALA A 285 -14.93 5.60 -5.20
N ASP A 286 -15.11 6.18 -6.38
CA ASP A 286 -14.32 7.29 -6.92
C ASP A 286 -14.83 8.68 -6.52
N ASN A 287 -15.75 8.78 -5.55
CA ASN A 287 -16.23 10.06 -5.03
C ASN A 287 -15.64 10.36 -3.63
N PRO A 288 -15.84 11.58 -3.12
CA PRO A 288 -15.27 12.03 -1.85
C PRO A 288 -15.88 11.48 -0.56
N THR A 289 -17.05 10.84 -0.64
CA THR A 289 -17.85 10.50 0.55
C THR A 289 -18.53 9.13 0.47
N PHE A 290 -18.29 8.32 -0.58
CA PHE A 290 -19.06 7.09 -0.91
C PHE A 290 -20.58 7.31 -1.10
N GLU A 291 -21.28 7.68 -0.04
CA GLU A 291 -22.65 8.20 -0.03
C GLU A 291 -22.74 9.63 -0.58
N VAL A 292 -23.97 10.07 -0.89
CA VAL A 292 -24.23 11.44 -1.33
C VAL A 292 -23.84 12.47 -0.25
N ALA A 293 -23.25 13.59 -0.66
CA ALA A 293 -23.00 14.72 0.23
C ALA A 293 -23.93 15.90 -0.10
N PRO A 294 -24.41 16.69 0.90
CA PRO A 294 -24.01 16.70 2.32
C PRO A 294 -24.54 15.53 3.17
N LEU A 295 -23.79 15.18 4.23
CA LEU A 295 -24.01 14.01 5.10
C LEU A 295 -25.08 14.18 6.21
N ASN A 296 -25.91 15.22 6.15
CA ASN A 296 -26.95 15.48 7.17
C ASN A 296 -28.30 14.99 6.65
N VAL A 297 -28.56 13.70 6.75
CA VAL A 297 -29.78 13.05 6.24
C VAL A 297 -30.53 12.34 7.37
N ILE A 298 -31.80 12.02 7.16
CA ILE A 298 -32.63 11.30 8.15
C ILE A 298 -32.71 9.83 7.75
N ILE A 299 -32.12 8.96 8.57
CA ILE A 299 -32.17 7.49 8.39
C ILE A 299 -32.58 6.89 9.73
N LEU A 300 -33.49 5.91 9.71
CA LEU A 300 -34.01 5.28 10.93
C LEU A 300 -34.61 6.29 11.94
N GLY A 301 -35.15 7.40 11.44
CA GLY A 301 -35.80 8.45 12.24
C GLY A 301 -34.88 9.51 12.86
N GLU A 302 -33.56 9.43 12.67
CA GLU A 302 -32.57 10.32 13.28
C GLU A 302 -31.61 10.92 12.25
N THR A 303 -31.00 12.07 12.58
CA THR A 303 -29.97 12.68 11.73
C THR A 303 -28.68 11.86 11.77
N ARG A 304 -28.41 11.12 10.69
CA ARG A 304 -27.29 10.18 10.54
C ARG A 304 -26.86 10.07 9.08
N ASN A 305 -25.84 9.28 8.80
CA ASN A 305 -25.35 8.99 7.46
C ASN A 305 -24.82 7.55 7.39
N LEU A 306 -24.50 7.06 6.18
CA LEU A 306 -23.93 5.73 6.00
C LEU A 306 -22.57 5.58 6.69
N HIS A 307 -21.69 6.59 6.69
CA HIS A 307 -20.39 6.51 7.37
C HIS A 307 -20.52 6.13 8.85
N GLN A 308 -21.42 6.77 9.58
CA GLN A 308 -21.63 6.47 10.99
C GLN A 308 -22.07 5.01 11.17
N ILE A 309 -22.97 4.53 10.32
CA ILE A 309 -23.50 3.18 10.39
C ILE A 309 -22.46 2.15 9.96
N PHE A 310 -21.70 2.41 8.91
CA PHE A 310 -20.68 1.51 8.40
C PHE A 310 -19.49 1.44 9.36
N LEU A 311 -18.86 2.56 9.70
CA LEU A 311 -17.66 2.58 10.53
C LEU A 311 -17.99 2.25 11.99
N GLY A 312 -18.80 3.10 12.64
CA GLY A 312 -19.13 2.95 14.06
C GLY A 312 -20.17 1.85 14.35
N GLY A 313 -21.09 1.58 13.43
CA GLY A 313 -22.16 0.60 13.63
C GLY A 313 -21.77 -0.82 13.23
N TRP A 314 -21.16 -0.99 12.05
CA TRP A 314 -20.92 -2.32 11.45
C TRP A 314 -19.46 -2.74 11.43
N GLY A 315 -18.53 -1.83 11.68
CA GLY A 315 -17.12 -2.10 11.46
C GLY A 315 -16.80 -2.33 9.97
N LEU A 316 -17.57 -1.72 9.07
CA LEU A 316 -17.40 -1.76 7.62
C LEU A 316 -16.63 -0.51 7.18
N SER A 317 -15.41 -0.71 6.71
CA SER A 317 -14.57 0.38 6.19
C SER A 317 -14.98 0.84 4.80
N ILE A 318 -14.62 2.09 4.51
CA ILE A 318 -14.94 2.81 3.27
C ILE A 318 -13.63 3.18 2.58
N VAL A 319 -13.58 3.06 1.25
CA VAL A 319 -12.47 3.53 0.43
C VAL A 319 -12.97 4.59 -0.55
N GLU A 320 -12.37 5.78 -0.50
CA GLU A 320 -12.84 6.95 -1.24
C GLU A 320 -11.79 7.42 -2.25
N PHE A 321 -12.22 8.24 -3.22
CA PHE A 321 -11.35 8.81 -4.25
C PHE A 321 -10.52 7.78 -5.04
N LEU A 322 -11.05 6.58 -5.29
CA LEU A 322 -10.37 5.62 -6.16
C LEU A 322 -10.22 6.15 -7.60
N ASP A 323 -9.07 5.92 -8.23
CA ASP A 323 -8.91 6.09 -9.67
C ASP A 323 -9.42 4.84 -10.39
N LEU A 324 -10.62 4.94 -10.97
CA LEU A 324 -11.32 3.81 -11.59
C LEU A 324 -11.35 3.86 -13.11
N GLU A 325 -10.73 4.86 -13.76
CA GLU A 325 -10.91 5.07 -15.21
C GLU A 325 -10.28 3.92 -16.01
N LYS A 326 -8.98 3.65 -15.79
CA LYS A 326 -8.29 2.55 -16.47
C LYS A 326 -8.91 1.19 -16.11
N LEU A 327 -9.36 1.03 -14.87
CA LEU A 327 -10.02 -0.20 -14.42
C LEU A 327 -11.33 -0.45 -15.17
N ALA A 328 -12.18 0.58 -15.30
CA ALA A 328 -13.46 0.49 -15.99
C ALA A 328 -13.25 0.17 -17.49
N GLU A 329 -12.29 0.83 -18.15
CA GLU A 329 -11.91 0.54 -19.54
C GLU A 329 -11.54 -0.94 -19.73
N GLU A 330 -10.68 -1.47 -18.85
CA GLU A 330 -10.28 -2.88 -18.90
C GLU A 330 -11.46 -3.82 -18.65
N CYS A 331 -12.31 -3.54 -17.65
CA CYS A 331 -13.50 -4.33 -17.36
C CYS A 331 -14.45 -4.41 -18.57
N HIS A 332 -14.74 -3.27 -19.20
CA HIS A 332 -15.59 -3.20 -20.40
C HIS A 332 -14.99 -3.93 -21.59
N SER A 333 -13.68 -3.74 -21.85
CA SER A 333 -13.00 -4.39 -22.96
C SER A 333 -13.03 -5.92 -22.87
N LYS A 334 -13.23 -6.46 -21.67
CA LYS A 334 -13.28 -7.90 -21.39
C LYS A 334 -14.66 -8.43 -21.03
N ASN A 335 -15.65 -7.55 -20.85
CA ASN A 335 -16.95 -7.88 -20.30
C ASN A 335 -16.82 -8.69 -18.98
N LYS A 336 -15.93 -8.25 -18.08
CA LYS A 336 -15.70 -8.85 -16.77
C LYS A 336 -15.48 -7.76 -15.73
N PHE A 337 -16.33 -7.74 -14.71
CA PHE A 337 -16.36 -6.69 -13.69
C PHE A 337 -15.98 -7.20 -12.30
N SER A 338 -15.45 -8.42 -12.20
CA SER A 338 -14.80 -8.92 -11.00
C SER A 338 -13.32 -9.21 -11.23
N PHE A 339 -12.52 -8.97 -10.19
CA PHE A 339 -11.06 -9.06 -10.25
C PHE A 339 -10.47 -9.36 -8.87
N PHE A 340 -9.21 -9.79 -8.84
CA PHE A 340 -8.45 -9.90 -7.60
C PHE A 340 -8.02 -8.52 -7.16
N PHE A 341 -8.07 -8.24 -5.87
CA PHE A 341 -7.86 -6.91 -5.33
C PHE A 341 -7.09 -6.98 -4.02
N THR A 342 -6.19 -6.02 -3.82
CA THR A 342 -5.46 -5.86 -2.57
C THR A 342 -5.57 -4.43 -2.06
N ILE A 343 -5.69 -4.30 -0.74
CA ILE A 343 -5.50 -3.05 0.00
C ILE A 343 -4.40 -3.31 1.01
N GLN A 344 -3.55 -2.31 1.19
CA GLN A 344 -2.51 -2.33 2.18
C GLN A 344 -2.45 -0.95 2.80
N ASN A 345 -2.91 -0.82 4.04
CA ASN A 345 -2.83 0.44 4.75
C ASN A 345 -1.42 0.64 5.32
N LEU A 346 -0.97 1.89 5.41
CA LEU A 346 0.21 2.26 6.18
C LEU A 346 0.02 1.78 7.63
N ASN A 347 1.04 1.14 8.17
CA ASN A 347 1.01 0.57 9.52
C ASN A 347 1.27 1.66 10.58
N ILE A 348 0.26 2.49 10.82
CA ILE A 348 0.32 3.62 11.75
C ILE A 348 -0.42 3.23 13.04
N VAL A 349 0.32 3.05 14.12
CA VAL A 349 -0.26 2.69 15.41
C VAL A 349 -1.14 3.82 15.94
N GLY A 350 -2.43 3.53 16.12
CA GLY A 350 -3.42 4.54 16.49
C GLY A 350 -3.78 5.49 15.34
N GLY A 351 -3.41 5.18 14.09
CA GLY A 351 -3.81 5.98 12.94
C GLY A 351 -5.33 5.91 12.68
N ILE A 352 -5.89 6.97 12.11
CA ILE A 352 -7.33 7.11 11.85
C ILE A 352 -7.74 6.55 10.49
N ALA A 353 -7.02 6.95 9.45
CA ALA A 353 -7.18 6.47 8.09
C ALA A 353 -5.80 6.20 7.49
N SER A 354 -5.77 5.83 6.23
CA SER A 354 -4.53 5.65 5.48
C SER A 354 -4.79 5.79 3.99
N PRO A 355 -3.83 6.28 3.19
CA PRO A 355 -3.75 5.89 1.80
C PRO A 355 -3.79 4.35 1.69
N PRO A 356 -4.70 3.74 0.89
CA PRO A 356 -4.93 2.30 0.90
C PRO A 356 -3.94 1.51 0.05
N ASN A 357 -3.19 2.18 -0.83
CA ASN A 357 -2.38 1.54 -1.85
C ASN A 357 -3.13 0.41 -2.58
N ALA A 358 -4.37 0.73 -2.98
CA ALA A 358 -5.30 -0.18 -3.64
C ALA A 358 -4.80 -0.61 -5.02
N MET A 359 -4.79 -1.92 -5.28
CA MET A 359 -4.38 -2.49 -6.56
C MET A 359 -5.37 -3.55 -7.04
N ALA A 360 -5.81 -3.45 -8.29
CA ALA A 360 -6.61 -4.46 -8.97
C ALA A 360 -5.73 -5.32 -9.89
N ILE A 361 -5.98 -6.63 -9.94
CA ILE A 361 -5.27 -7.59 -10.77
C ILE A 361 -6.28 -8.33 -11.67
N LEU A 362 -6.20 -8.06 -12.98
CA LEU A 362 -7.25 -8.29 -13.99
C LEU A 362 -6.82 -9.16 -15.21
N ILE A 363 -7.77 -9.19 -16.15
CA ILE A 363 -7.79 -9.67 -17.53
C ILE A 363 -7.32 -8.56 -18.52
N ILE A 364 -6.53 -8.91 -19.58
CA ILE A 364 -5.67 -8.04 -20.45
C ILE A 364 -6.36 -7.18 -21.54
N LEU A 365 -5.86 -5.96 -21.86
CA LEU A 365 -5.23 -5.58 -23.17
C LEU A 365 -3.96 -4.70 -23.02
N ALA A 366 -2.84 -5.17 -23.57
CA ALA A 366 -1.56 -4.44 -23.61
C ALA A 366 -1.65 -3.23 -24.56
N SER A 367 -1.40 -2.02 -24.04
CA SER A 367 -1.04 -0.86 -24.86
C SER A 367 0.47 -0.60 -24.75
N ILE A 368 1.10 -0.40 -25.90
CA ILE A 368 2.50 -0.02 -26.02
C ILE A 368 2.58 1.49 -25.75
N LEU A 369 3.36 1.89 -24.76
CA LEU A 369 3.60 3.30 -24.45
C LEU A 369 4.36 3.98 -25.62
N PRO A 370 4.02 5.24 -25.96
CA PRO A 370 4.78 6.02 -26.94
C PRO A 370 6.08 6.55 -26.33
N THR A 371 7.18 6.39 -27.06
CA THR A 371 8.51 6.93 -26.73
C THR A 371 8.56 8.45 -26.91
N VAL A 372 9.13 9.18 -25.94
CA VAL A 372 9.43 10.61 -26.05
C VAL A 372 10.92 10.78 -26.34
N ALA A 373 11.26 11.51 -27.40
CA ALA A 373 12.65 11.70 -27.81
C ALA A 373 13.40 12.73 -26.94
N LEU A 374 14.52 12.35 -26.34
CA LEU A 374 15.50 13.22 -25.69
C LEU A 374 16.89 13.17 -26.34
N SER A 375 17.76 14.07 -25.91
CA SER A 375 18.78 14.79 -26.68
C SER A 375 20.14 14.10 -26.88
N ARG A 376 20.30 12.81 -26.55
CA ARG A 376 21.50 12.02 -26.89
C ARG A 376 21.13 10.55 -27.19
N PRO A 377 21.56 9.97 -28.32
CA PRO A 377 21.22 8.58 -28.63
C PRO A 377 22.06 7.63 -27.76
N LEU A 378 21.47 7.07 -26.71
CA LEU A 378 22.04 5.90 -26.04
C LEU A 378 21.97 4.70 -26.99
N GLN A 379 22.99 3.85 -26.94
CA GLN A 379 22.94 2.56 -27.63
C GLN A 379 21.95 1.65 -26.88
N ALA A 380 20.81 1.36 -27.51
CA ALA A 380 19.81 0.45 -26.96
C ALA A 380 20.09 -1.00 -27.37
N ARG A 381 19.71 -1.95 -26.50
CA ARG A 381 19.69 -3.38 -26.82
C ARG A 381 18.76 -3.63 -28.02
N GLN A 382 19.10 -4.61 -28.85
CA GLN A 382 18.19 -5.10 -29.88
C GLN A 382 17.07 -5.90 -29.25
N PHE A 383 15.94 -5.24 -29.02
CA PHE A 383 14.75 -5.83 -28.43
C PHE A 383 14.06 -6.83 -29.34
N ASN A 384 13.61 -7.92 -28.73
CA ASN A 384 12.66 -8.85 -29.32
C ASN A 384 11.36 -8.78 -28.51
N SER A 385 10.27 -8.35 -29.13
CA SER A 385 8.96 -8.23 -28.47
C SER A 385 8.29 -9.58 -28.19
N SER A 386 8.74 -10.66 -28.83
CA SER A 386 8.23 -12.02 -28.60
C SER A 386 8.95 -12.78 -27.49
N ASP A 387 10.16 -12.37 -27.14
CA ASP A 387 10.96 -12.89 -26.04
C ASP A 387 11.85 -11.76 -25.52
N ILE A 388 11.44 -11.14 -24.41
CA ILE A 388 12.14 -10.00 -23.80
C ILE A 388 13.55 -10.35 -23.32
N TYR A 389 13.89 -11.65 -23.23
CA TYR A 389 15.19 -12.15 -22.82
C TYR A 389 16.06 -12.59 -24.00
N ALA A 390 15.54 -12.59 -25.24
CA ALA A 390 16.39 -12.79 -26.40
C ALA A 390 17.49 -11.71 -26.44
N ASN A 391 18.73 -12.13 -26.71
CA ASN A 391 19.92 -11.27 -26.67
C ASN A 391 20.11 -10.54 -25.32
N TRP A 392 19.64 -11.11 -24.20
CA TRP A 392 19.95 -10.58 -22.87
C TRP A 392 21.48 -10.57 -22.65
N PRO A 393 22.07 -9.44 -22.27
CA PRO A 393 23.51 -9.37 -22.05
C PRO A 393 23.87 -10.09 -20.76
N SER A 394 24.92 -10.92 -20.79
CA SER A 394 25.51 -11.44 -19.55
C SER A 394 26.16 -10.32 -18.74
N TYR A 395 26.45 -10.57 -17.47
CA TYR A 395 27.13 -9.60 -16.60
C TYR A 395 28.45 -9.09 -17.21
N ASP A 396 29.18 -9.95 -17.90
CA ASP A 396 30.43 -9.61 -18.58
C ASP A 396 30.29 -8.74 -19.82
N GLN A 397 29.10 -8.72 -20.42
CA GLN A 397 28.79 -7.87 -21.56
C GLN A 397 28.38 -6.45 -21.16
N LEU A 398 28.24 -6.15 -19.87
CA LEU A 398 27.98 -4.81 -19.38
C LEU A 398 29.28 -3.99 -19.21
N PRO A 399 29.26 -2.69 -19.51
CA PRO A 399 28.15 -1.94 -20.09
C PRO A 399 27.99 -2.19 -21.60
N LEU A 400 26.78 -1.97 -22.14
CA LEU A 400 26.50 -2.12 -23.57
C LEU A 400 27.32 -1.17 -24.46
N ASN A 401 27.72 -0.01 -23.92
CA ASN A 401 28.63 0.93 -24.53
C ASN A 401 29.77 1.24 -23.56
N PRO A 402 31.05 1.13 -23.98
CA PRO A 402 32.20 1.45 -23.13
C PRO A 402 32.24 2.87 -22.57
N SER A 403 31.46 3.82 -23.11
CA SER A 403 31.34 5.18 -22.56
C SER A 403 30.40 5.28 -21.35
N PHE A 404 29.59 4.27 -21.07
CA PHE A 404 28.70 4.25 -19.91
C PHE A 404 29.45 3.83 -18.65
N PRO A 405 28.90 4.11 -17.45
CA PRO A 405 29.54 3.70 -16.21
C PRO A 405 29.78 2.18 -16.17
N THR A 406 30.87 1.78 -15.51
CA THR A 406 31.28 0.37 -15.42
C THR A 406 30.14 -0.52 -14.93
N LYS A 407 29.84 -1.59 -15.68
CA LYS A 407 28.74 -2.53 -15.38
C LYS A 407 27.33 -1.90 -15.31
N ALA A 408 27.11 -0.67 -15.78
CA ALA A 408 25.76 -0.12 -15.91
C ALA A 408 24.96 -0.88 -16.98
N ALA A 409 23.67 -1.10 -16.73
CA ALA A 409 22.75 -1.77 -17.64
C ALA A 409 21.99 -0.77 -18.53
N TRP A 410 22.59 0.40 -18.78
CA TRP A 410 21.91 1.46 -19.51
C TRP A 410 21.62 1.08 -20.96
N GLY A 411 20.40 1.40 -21.40
CA GLY A 411 19.91 1.03 -22.73
C GLY A 411 19.44 -0.42 -22.87
N VAL A 412 19.57 -1.28 -21.83
CA VAL A 412 19.02 -2.66 -21.87
C VAL A 412 17.50 -2.66 -22.06
N TRP A 413 16.84 -1.69 -21.41
CA TRP A 413 15.40 -1.48 -21.47
C TRP A 413 14.94 -0.38 -22.43
N GLY A 414 15.86 0.18 -23.21
CA GLY A 414 15.61 1.36 -24.03
C GLY A 414 16.27 2.59 -23.43
N ALA A 415 16.42 3.63 -24.26
CA ALA A 415 17.15 4.84 -23.88
C ALA A 415 16.31 5.78 -23.01
N ASP A 416 14.99 5.64 -23.03
CA ASP A 416 13.98 6.46 -22.33
C ASP A 416 13.29 5.71 -21.19
N ASP A 417 13.79 4.52 -20.84
CA ASP A 417 13.19 3.70 -19.80
C ASP A 417 13.41 4.29 -18.40
N GLU A 418 12.33 4.40 -17.64
CA GLU A 418 12.30 4.88 -16.25
C GLU A 418 11.89 3.77 -15.25
N LEU A 419 11.68 2.52 -15.71
CA LEU A 419 11.22 1.41 -14.87
C LEU A 419 12.33 0.44 -14.48
N GLY A 420 13.39 0.33 -15.27
CA GLY A 420 14.52 -0.56 -15.02
C GLY A 420 14.09 -2.02 -14.88
N ALA A 421 14.51 -2.66 -13.79
CA ALA A 421 14.25 -4.08 -13.52
C ALA A 421 12.75 -4.41 -13.33
N LEU A 422 11.90 -3.41 -13.06
CA LEU A 422 10.44 -3.62 -13.03
C LEU A 422 9.88 -4.05 -14.40
N ASN A 423 10.63 -3.85 -15.50
CA ASN A 423 10.26 -4.37 -16.81
C ASN A 423 10.28 -5.90 -16.90
N HIS A 424 10.92 -6.60 -15.96
CA HIS A 424 10.80 -8.06 -15.83
C HIS A 424 9.41 -8.49 -15.32
N ILE A 425 8.60 -7.57 -14.79
CA ILE A 425 7.21 -7.84 -14.39
C ILE A 425 6.32 -7.69 -15.62
N THR A 426 5.88 -8.84 -16.13
CA THR A 426 5.00 -8.95 -17.29
C THR A 426 3.66 -9.57 -16.87
N PRO A 427 2.63 -9.48 -17.72
CA PRO A 427 1.38 -10.18 -17.47
C PRO A 427 1.56 -11.68 -17.26
N GLU A 428 2.49 -12.30 -17.98
CA GLU A 428 2.81 -13.72 -17.86
C GLU A 428 3.46 -14.07 -16.51
N THR A 429 4.37 -13.24 -16.00
CA THR A 429 5.02 -13.49 -14.70
C THR A 429 4.02 -13.32 -13.55
N ILE A 430 3.14 -12.29 -13.59
CA ILE A 430 2.05 -12.12 -12.62
C ILE A 430 1.08 -13.30 -12.67
N LYS A 431 0.67 -13.70 -13.89
CA LYS A 431 -0.25 -14.83 -14.07
C LYS A 431 0.35 -16.14 -13.54
N ALA A 432 1.64 -16.38 -13.76
CA ALA A 432 2.32 -17.57 -13.25
C ALA A 432 2.36 -17.55 -11.71
N ALA A 433 2.67 -16.39 -11.12
CA ALA A 433 2.78 -16.23 -9.67
C ALA A 433 1.49 -16.56 -8.91
N LYS A 434 0.30 -16.49 -9.52
CA LYS A 434 -0.96 -16.86 -8.84
C LYS A 434 -0.97 -18.30 -8.31
N ALA A 435 -0.16 -19.18 -8.92
CA ALA A 435 -0.02 -20.56 -8.47
C ALA A 435 0.52 -20.63 -7.04
N GLU A 436 1.21 -19.58 -6.60
CA GLU A 436 1.78 -19.49 -5.26
C GLU A 436 0.71 -19.32 -4.17
N ILE A 437 -0.50 -18.84 -4.49
CA ILE A 437 -1.64 -18.68 -3.55
C ILE A 437 -2.29 -20.05 -3.32
N GLU A 438 -1.71 -20.87 -2.45
CA GLU A 438 -2.19 -22.22 -2.14
C GLU A 438 -2.96 -22.27 -0.83
N HIS A 439 -2.57 -21.43 0.13
CA HIS A 439 -3.07 -21.48 1.49
C HIS A 439 -4.07 -20.35 1.81
N GLY A 440 -4.00 -19.24 1.07
CA GLY A 440 -4.82 -18.04 1.27
C GLY A 440 -4.36 -17.20 2.46
N VAL A 441 -3.11 -17.35 2.90
CA VAL A 441 -2.60 -16.63 4.06
C VAL A 441 -1.92 -15.35 3.57
N ALA A 442 -2.55 -14.20 3.80
CA ALA A 442 -1.97 -12.90 3.52
C ALA A 442 -1.22 -12.35 4.73
N ILE A 443 0.00 -11.85 4.52
CA ILE A 443 0.92 -11.38 5.56
C ILE A 443 1.45 -10.01 5.16
N ASN A 444 1.19 -9.01 6.01
CA ASN A 444 1.83 -7.70 5.93
C ASN A 444 3.33 -7.82 6.22
N LEU A 445 4.18 -7.26 5.36
CA LEU A 445 5.63 -7.27 5.54
C LEU A 445 6.20 -5.88 5.90
N ASN A 446 5.34 -4.92 6.24
CA ASN A 446 5.75 -3.57 6.60
C ASN A 446 5.79 -3.43 8.13
N LEU A 447 6.90 -2.91 8.64
CA LEU A 447 7.04 -2.46 10.02
C LEU A 447 6.00 -1.38 10.35
N GLU A 448 5.82 -1.12 11.64
CA GLU A 448 5.18 0.11 12.07
C GLU A 448 5.95 1.31 11.52
N LEU A 449 5.23 2.32 11.02
CA LEU A 449 5.82 3.42 10.24
C LEU A 449 6.82 4.30 11.04
N ASP A 450 6.82 4.17 12.35
CA ASP A 450 7.74 4.82 13.29
C ASP A 450 8.72 3.82 13.93
N ILE A 451 9.07 2.74 13.22
CA ILE A 451 10.10 1.77 13.64
C ILE A 451 11.12 1.60 12.50
N PRO A 452 12.44 1.67 12.79
CA PRO A 452 13.06 1.94 14.09
C PRO A 452 12.93 3.40 14.56
N ASN A 453 12.75 3.60 15.87
CA ASN A 453 12.73 4.93 16.50
C ASN A 453 13.69 4.98 17.71
N PRO A 454 14.69 5.89 17.73
CA PRO A 454 15.03 6.87 16.68
C PRO A 454 15.42 6.20 15.35
N PRO A 455 15.28 6.92 14.20
CA PRO A 455 15.70 6.40 12.90
C PRO A 455 17.13 5.86 12.93
N PHE A 456 17.35 4.72 12.27
CA PHE A 456 18.67 4.06 12.26
C PHE A 456 19.79 4.97 11.74
N PHE A 457 19.46 5.83 10.76
CA PHE A 457 20.30 6.94 10.34
C PHE A 457 19.84 8.22 11.06
N PRO A 458 20.56 8.67 12.10
CA PRO A 458 20.08 9.75 12.98
C PRO A 458 20.06 11.13 12.33
N THR A 459 20.49 11.24 11.07
CA THR A 459 20.35 12.45 10.25
C THR A 459 18.96 12.58 9.63
N ARG A 460 18.17 11.49 9.58
CA ARG A 460 16.77 11.51 9.15
C ARG A 460 15.89 11.95 10.33
N PRO A 461 14.91 12.84 10.12
CA PRO A 461 13.98 13.24 11.17
C PRO A 461 13.05 12.09 11.56
N GLU A 462 12.70 12.02 12.84
CA GLU A 462 11.63 11.14 13.35
C GLU A 462 10.28 11.44 12.68
N MET A 463 9.43 10.42 12.58
CA MET A 463 8.05 10.61 12.16
C MET A 463 7.29 11.44 13.21
N THR A 464 6.39 12.30 12.75
CA THR A 464 5.41 12.96 13.63
C THR A 464 4.00 12.53 13.26
N HIS A 465 3.17 12.29 14.27
CA HIS A 465 1.77 11.91 14.12
C HIS A 465 0.90 12.83 14.99
N THR A 466 0.00 13.57 14.35
CA THR A 466 -0.83 14.60 15.00
C THR A 466 -2.30 14.35 14.69
N PHE A 467 -3.15 14.42 15.71
CA PHE A 467 -4.60 14.31 15.58
C PHE A 467 -5.23 15.69 15.37
N ILE A 468 -6.18 15.79 14.45
CA ILE A 468 -7.02 16.96 14.20
C ILE A 468 -8.44 16.62 14.64
N ALA A 469 -8.92 17.30 15.68
CA ALA A 469 -10.28 17.11 16.17
C ALA A 469 -11.28 18.03 15.44
N PHE A 470 -12.39 17.44 15.01
CA PHE A 470 -13.55 18.13 14.45
C PHE A 470 -14.78 17.95 15.37
N GLN A 471 -15.94 18.47 14.94
CA GLN A 471 -17.18 18.32 15.69
C GLN A 471 -17.65 16.85 15.67
N GLY A 472 -17.19 16.08 16.66
CA GLY A 472 -17.61 14.71 16.90
C GLY A 472 -16.85 13.63 16.11
N TYR A 473 -15.85 14.01 15.32
CA TYR A 473 -14.93 13.07 14.65
C TYR A 473 -13.51 13.63 14.64
N GLN A 474 -12.55 12.83 14.18
CA GLN A 474 -11.15 13.23 14.08
C GLN A 474 -10.53 12.72 12.78
N ASP A 475 -9.52 13.46 12.33
CA ASP A 475 -8.55 13.07 11.29
C ASP A 475 -7.15 13.06 11.91
N ASP A 476 -6.16 12.58 11.16
CA ASP A 476 -4.76 12.69 11.55
C ASP A 476 -3.87 13.16 10.40
N VAL A 477 -2.73 13.72 10.79
CA VAL A 477 -1.64 14.13 9.91
C VAL A 477 -0.40 13.37 10.31
N ILE A 478 0.24 12.77 9.32
CA ILE A 478 1.57 12.18 9.46
C ILE A 478 2.57 13.03 8.71
N SER A 479 3.76 13.23 9.29
CA SER A 479 4.92 13.77 8.59
C SER A 479 6.10 12.85 8.82
N LEU A 480 6.70 12.36 7.74
CA LEU A 480 7.78 11.38 7.76
C LEU A 480 8.76 11.61 6.62
N ASN A 481 10.03 11.33 6.89
CA ASN A 481 10.98 11.02 5.82
C ASN A 481 10.64 9.64 5.25
N THR A 482 10.63 9.46 3.93
CA THR A 482 10.11 8.23 3.30
C THR A 482 11.05 7.02 3.43
N GLN A 483 12.20 7.20 4.09
CA GLN A 483 13.26 6.21 4.31
C GLN A 483 13.52 5.96 5.82
N VAL A 484 12.51 6.03 6.69
CA VAL A 484 12.67 5.85 8.16
C VAL A 484 12.15 4.52 8.70
N SER A 485 11.42 3.76 7.90
CA SER A 485 10.84 2.46 8.26
C SER A 485 10.99 1.51 7.06
N THR A 486 10.14 0.47 6.93
CA THR A 486 10.05 -0.28 5.68
C THR A 486 9.95 0.71 4.52
N GLN A 487 10.87 0.62 3.57
CA GLN A 487 11.07 1.62 2.52
C GLN A 487 11.32 0.95 1.17
N TYR A 488 10.81 1.55 0.09
CA TYR A 488 11.14 1.21 -1.29
C TYR A 488 11.97 2.35 -1.88
N ASP A 489 13.19 2.03 -2.29
CA ASP A 489 14.11 3.01 -2.85
C ASP A 489 13.87 3.18 -4.35
N GLY A 490 13.49 4.42 -4.72
CA GLY A 490 13.32 4.80 -6.11
C GLY A 490 14.66 5.02 -6.83
N LEU A 491 14.61 5.03 -8.16
CA LEU A 491 15.82 5.08 -9.01
C LEU A 491 16.60 6.41 -8.93
N ARG A 492 16.03 7.42 -8.26
CA ARG A 492 16.68 8.70 -7.96
C ARG A 492 17.25 8.81 -6.54
N HIS A 493 17.14 7.76 -5.72
CA HIS A 493 17.57 7.79 -4.32
C HIS A 493 19.10 7.89 -4.19
N LEU A 494 19.86 7.06 -4.92
CA LEU A 494 21.33 7.12 -4.91
C LEU A 494 21.90 7.12 -6.34
N PRO A 495 22.76 8.08 -6.72
CA PRO A 495 23.37 8.10 -8.05
C PRO A 495 24.47 7.05 -8.19
N TYR A 496 24.76 6.68 -9.42
CA TYR A 496 26.00 6.00 -9.78
C TYR A 496 27.16 7.02 -9.83
N SER A 497 28.31 6.70 -9.24
CA SER A 497 29.54 7.49 -9.38
C SER A 497 30.70 6.71 -9.99
N THR A 498 31.51 7.37 -10.82
CA THR A 498 32.72 6.75 -11.39
C THR A 498 33.96 6.92 -10.51
N ASP A 499 34.02 7.94 -9.65
CA ASP A 499 35.22 8.32 -8.87
C ASP A 499 34.90 8.85 -7.46
N GLY A 500 33.64 8.76 -7.02
CA GLY A 500 33.16 9.28 -5.74
C GLY A 500 32.89 10.79 -5.70
N ASN A 501 33.18 11.54 -6.77
CA ASN A 501 32.92 12.98 -6.82
C ASN A 501 31.53 13.30 -7.38
N ILE A 502 30.87 14.33 -6.82
CA ILE A 502 29.55 14.80 -7.28
C ILE A 502 29.52 15.11 -8.78
N SER A 503 30.63 15.58 -9.34
CA SER A 503 30.74 15.88 -10.78
C SER A 503 30.60 14.67 -11.70
N THR A 504 30.68 13.44 -11.16
CA THR A 504 30.51 12.20 -11.93
C THR A 504 29.20 11.47 -11.63
N TYR A 505 28.37 12.05 -10.76
CA TYR A 505 27.10 11.45 -10.38
C TYR A 505 26.12 11.45 -11.53
N GLN A 506 25.64 10.26 -11.82
CA GLN A 506 24.67 10.01 -12.88
C GLN A 506 23.58 9.09 -12.36
N PHE A 507 22.36 9.32 -12.82
CA PHE A 507 21.21 8.51 -12.46
C PHE A 507 20.87 7.54 -13.58
N TYR A 508 19.91 6.65 -13.33
CA TYR A 508 19.55 5.60 -14.27
C TYR A 508 19.32 6.14 -15.69
N ASN A 509 19.96 5.48 -16.67
CA ASN A 509 19.92 5.84 -18.09
C ASN A 509 20.35 7.29 -18.42
N ASP A 510 21.07 7.98 -17.53
CA ASP A 510 21.44 9.40 -17.71
C ASP A 510 20.23 10.31 -18.04
N LEU A 511 19.04 9.95 -17.55
CA LEU A 511 17.78 10.62 -17.92
C LEU A 511 17.60 11.99 -17.27
N ILE A 512 18.35 12.26 -16.22
CA ILE A 512 18.21 13.44 -15.39
C ILE A 512 19.56 13.82 -14.81
N SER A 513 19.86 15.12 -14.80
CA SER A 513 21.10 15.63 -14.22
C SER A 513 21.03 15.68 -12.70
N PHE A 514 22.20 15.68 -12.06
CA PHE A 514 22.30 15.90 -10.62
C PHE A 514 21.64 17.22 -10.19
N ASP A 515 21.87 18.32 -10.92
CA ASP A 515 21.28 19.63 -10.59
C ASP A 515 19.75 19.63 -10.73
N ASP A 516 19.19 18.92 -11.71
CA ASP A 516 17.74 18.84 -11.91
C ASP A 516 17.04 18.06 -10.77
N ILE A 517 17.67 16.98 -10.28
CA ILE A 517 17.18 16.22 -9.12
C ILE A 517 17.11 17.10 -7.89
N PHE A 518 18.16 17.86 -7.60
CA PHE A 518 18.23 18.74 -6.43
C PHE A 518 17.42 20.02 -6.58
N SER A 519 16.89 20.32 -7.78
CA SER A 519 15.96 21.44 -7.97
C SER A 519 14.58 21.17 -7.38
N GLY A 520 14.21 19.89 -7.20
CA GLY A 520 12.88 19.45 -6.76
C GLY A 520 11.77 19.64 -7.80
N ARG A 521 12.10 19.93 -9.07
CA ARG A 521 11.12 20.30 -10.12
C ARG A 521 10.88 19.22 -11.18
N SER A 522 11.64 18.13 -11.14
CA SER A 522 11.57 17.08 -12.17
C SER A 522 10.85 15.84 -11.68
N ASN A 523 10.03 15.27 -12.57
CA ASN A 523 9.29 14.03 -12.34
C ASN A 523 10.05 12.79 -12.88
N VAL A 524 11.16 12.97 -13.59
CA VAL A 524 11.90 11.88 -14.27
C VAL A 524 12.60 10.94 -13.28
N LEU A 525 12.32 9.64 -13.30
CA LEU A 525 12.72 8.64 -12.28
C LEU A 525 12.04 8.83 -10.91
N GLY A 526 10.94 9.58 -10.83
CA GLY A 526 10.20 9.74 -9.58
C GLY A 526 9.41 8.48 -9.21
N ILE A 527 9.16 8.28 -7.92
CA ILE A 527 8.51 7.08 -7.38
C ILE A 527 7.10 6.82 -7.94
N GLN A 528 6.43 7.85 -8.47
CA GLN A 528 5.14 7.70 -9.16
C GLN A 528 5.20 6.70 -10.34
N LYS A 529 6.37 6.53 -10.98
CA LYS A 529 6.53 5.51 -12.05
C LYS A 529 6.39 4.09 -11.52
N ALA A 530 6.98 3.81 -10.36
CA ALA A 530 6.82 2.54 -9.66
C ALA A 530 5.39 2.38 -9.13
N ALA A 531 4.79 3.44 -8.58
CA ALA A 531 3.40 3.42 -8.11
C ALA A 531 2.41 3.08 -9.24
N GLN A 532 2.60 3.62 -10.44
CA GLN A 532 1.72 3.39 -11.59
C GLN A 532 1.91 2.02 -12.27
N LYS A 533 3.04 1.33 -12.04
CA LYS A 533 3.38 0.07 -12.72
C LYS A 533 2.45 -1.09 -12.33
N GLY A 534 1.94 -1.11 -11.10
CA GLY A 534 1.26 -2.27 -10.52
C GLY A 534 2.25 -3.41 -10.31
N ILE A 535 2.85 -3.47 -9.12
CA ILE A 535 3.98 -4.38 -8.85
C ILE A 535 3.44 -5.61 -8.10
N ALA A 536 3.25 -6.69 -8.86
CA ALA A 536 2.86 -8.00 -8.36
C ALA A 536 3.72 -9.09 -9.04
N GLY A 537 3.89 -10.24 -8.39
CA GLY A 537 4.64 -11.35 -8.97
C GLY A 537 4.96 -12.42 -7.94
N ARG A 538 5.98 -13.24 -8.25
CA ARG A 538 6.46 -14.30 -7.35
C ARG A 538 7.67 -13.79 -6.58
N ALA A 539 7.65 -13.95 -5.27
CA ALA A 539 8.82 -13.68 -4.43
C ALA A 539 9.38 -14.98 -3.86
N VAL A 540 10.67 -14.96 -3.52
CA VAL A 540 11.33 -16.06 -2.81
C VAL A 540 12.05 -15.50 -1.58
N LEU A 541 11.78 -16.10 -0.42
CA LEU A 541 12.46 -15.83 0.84
C LEU A 541 13.72 -16.71 0.95
N ILE A 542 14.85 -16.08 1.25
CA ILE A 542 16.10 -16.74 1.68
C ILE A 542 16.32 -16.40 3.15
N ASP A 543 16.07 -17.38 4.02
CA ASP A 543 16.12 -17.23 5.47
C ASP A 543 17.52 -17.54 6.04
N TRP A 544 18.45 -16.61 5.81
CA TRP A 544 19.83 -16.75 6.28
C TRP A 544 19.91 -16.80 7.81
N ALA A 545 19.14 -15.96 8.50
CA ALA A 545 19.06 -15.97 9.96
C ALA A 545 18.54 -17.30 10.51
N GLY A 546 17.46 -17.85 9.94
CA GLY A 546 16.94 -19.16 10.35
C GLY A 546 17.93 -20.30 10.08
N TRP A 547 18.68 -20.23 8.98
CA TRP A 547 19.74 -21.19 8.69
C TRP A 547 20.89 -21.14 9.72
N LYS A 548 21.28 -19.95 10.20
CA LYS A 548 22.25 -19.80 11.31
C LYS A 548 21.70 -20.34 12.63
N GLU A 549 20.48 -19.97 12.97
CA GLU A 549 19.77 -20.41 14.17
C GLU A 549 19.64 -21.94 14.23
N SER A 550 19.32 -22.58 13.11
CA SER A 550 19.20 -24.05 13.02
C SER A 550 20.49 -24.82 13.33
N ARG A 551 21.64 -24.16 13.22
CA ARG A 551 22.96 -24.72 13.52
C ARG A 551 23.52 -24.29 14.88
N GLY A 552 22.76 -23.49 15.63
CA GLY A 552 23.22 -22.89 16.88
C GLY A 552 24.41 -21.94 16.68
N GLU A 553 24.52 -21.33 15.50
CA GLU A 553 25.58 -20.38 15.20
C GLU A 553 25.16 -18.95 15.54
N GLU A 554 25.85 -18.33 16.49
CA GLU A 554 25.63 -16.93 16.85
C GLU A 554 26.09 -15.98 15.73
N TYR A 555 25.37 -14.86 15.60
CA TYR A 555 25.71 -13.75 14.71
C TYR A 555 25.22 -12.44 15.34
N ASP A 556 25.94 -11.35 15.06
CA ASP A 556 25.58 -10.00 15.50
C ASP A 556 25.20 -9.15 14.28
N PRO A 557 23.90 -8.80 14.12
CA PRO A 557 23.41 -8.07 12.96
C PRO A 557 23.77 -6.58 13.00
N PHE A 558 24.30 -6.08 14.12
CA PHE A 558 24.73 -4.69 14.26
C PHE A 558 26.22 -4.49 13.90
N THR A 559 26.84 -5.50 13.28
CA THR A 559 28.23 -5.46 12.79
C THR A 559 28.28 -5.36 11.27
N ASN A 560 29.47 -5.17 10.70
CA ASN A 560 29.69 -5.19 9.25
C ASN A 560 29.84 -6.61 8.69
N TYR A 561 29.08 -7.57 9.22
CA TYR A 561 29.12 -8.95 8.75
C TYR A 561 28.62 -9.04 7.31
N ARG A 562 29.38 -9.76 6.47
CA ARG A 562 29.13 -9.92 5.03
C ARG A 562 28.48 -11.27 4.80
N ILE A 563 27.30 -11.29 4.20
CA ILE A 563 26.64 -12.53 3.76
C ILE A 563 27.05 -12.80 2.30
N PRO A 564 27.99 -13.72 2.03
CA PRO A 564 28.41 -14.04 0.66
C PRO A 564 27.31 -14.83 -0.06
N THR A 565 27.31 -14.80 -1.39
CA THR A 565 26.37 -15.59 -2.20
C THR A 565 26.51 -17.10 -1.98
N SER A 566 27.69 -17.58 -1.60
CA SER A 566 27.90 -18.98 -1.22
C SER A 566 27.15 -19.40 0.05
N ASP A 567 26.87 -18.47 0.96
CA ASP A 567 25.99 -18.73 2.10
C ASP A 567 24.54 -18.77 1.62
N LEU A 568 24.13 -17.84 0.76
CA LEU A 568 22.77 -17.84 0.20
C LEU A 568 22.46 -19.14 -0.54
N ASP A 569 23.38 -19.66 -1.36
CA ASP A 569 23.22 -20.95 -2.04
C ASP A 569 23.08 -22.13 -1.05
N GLN A 570 23.77 -22.08 0.10
CA GLN A 570 23.61 -23.08 1.16
C GLN A 570 22.24 -22.95 1.86
N VAL A 571 21.76 -21.73 2.10
CA VAL A 571 20.43 -21.46 2.68
C VAL A 571 19.34 -21.97 1.73
N ILE A 572 19.45 -21.69 0.44
CA ILE A 572 18.51 -22.17 -0.60
C ILE A 572 18.46 -23.71 -0.59
N SER A 573 19.63 -24.36 -0.53
CA SER A 573 19.72 -25.82 -0.44
C SER A 573 19.12 -26.37 0.86
N TRP A 574 19.34 -25.68 1.98
CA TRP A 574 18.78 -26.03 3.30
C TRP A 574 17.25 -25.90 3.33
N GLN A 575 16.70 -24.92 2.61
CA GLN A 575 15.26 -24.76 2.38
C GLN A 575 14.66 -25.79 1.40
N GLY A 576 15.48 -26.71 0.87
CA GLY A 576 15.04 -27.74 -0.07
C GLY A 576 14.85 -27.24 -1.52
N LEU A 577 15.39 -26.08 -1.86
CA LEU A 577 15.36 -25.51 -3.20
C LEU A 577 16.70 -25.75 -3.93
N ASP A 578 16.71 -25.67 -5.26
CA ASP A 578 17.94 -25.76 -6.06
C ASP A 578 18.52 -24.35 -6.32
N PRO A 579 19.76 -24.05 -5.88
CA PRO A 579 20.40 -22.75 -6.08
C PRO A 579 20.47 -22.26 -7.53
N SER A 580 20.38 -23.17 -8.50
CA SER A 580 20.40 -22.85 -9.93
C SER A 580 19.03 -22.53 -10.53
N THR A 581 17.92 -22.88 -9.86
CA THR A 581 16.55 -22.76 -10.42
C THR A 581 15.50 -22.19 -9.46
N PHE A 582 15.86 -21.85 -8.22
CA PHE A 582 14.91 -21.38 -7.19
C PHE A 582 14.16 -20.10 -7.57
N VAL A 583 14.80 -19.22 -8.35
CA VAL A 583 14.22 -17.98 -8.89
C VAL A 583 14.03 -18.08 -10.40
N HIS A 584 13.05 -17.31 -10.87
CA HIS A 584 12.73 -17.10 -12.26
C HIS A 584 12.87 -15.62 -12.62
N PRO A 585 13.07 -15.28 -13.90
CA PRO A 585 13.07 -13.89 -14.32
C PRO A 585 11.76 -13.18 -13.93
N GLY A 586 11.88 -11.99 -13.34
CA GLY A 586 10.74 -11.24 -12.78
C GLY A 586 10.43 -11.52 -11.32
N ASP A 587 11.14 -12.45 -10.68
CA ASP A 587 10.95 -12.72 -9.26
C ASP A 587 11.49 -11.59 -8.38
N PHE A 588 10.94 -11.53 -7.17
CA PHE A 588 11.44 -10.71 -6.07
C PHE A 588 12.33 -11.57 -5.18
N LEU A 589 13.53 -11.07 -4.86
CA LEU A 589 14.46 -11.77 -3.99
C LEU A 589 14.47 -11.12 -2.61
N ILE A 590 14.01 -11.86 -1.60
CA ILE A 590 13.88 -11.34 -0.23
C ILE A 590 14.82 -12.13 0.69
N VAL A 591 15.69 -11.44 1.42
CA VAL A 591 16.65 -12.06 2.35
C VAL A 591 16.32 -11.69 3.79
N ARG A 592 16.11 -12.69 4.64
CA ARG A 592 15.99 -12.49 6.09
C ARG A 592 17.35 -12.63 6.76
N THR A 593 17.89 -11.50 7.20
CA THR A 593 19.18 -11.35 7.87
C THR A 593 19.07 -11.46 9.38
N GLY A 594 17.87 -11.28 9.94
CA GLY A 594 17.59 -11.30 11.39
C GLY A 594 17.82 -9.97 12.08
N PHE A 595 18.09 -8.88 11.33
CA PHE A 595 18.34 -7.56 11.90
C PHE A 595 17.14 -7.04 12.70
N MET A 596 15.93 -6.99 12.09
CA MET A 596 14.75 -6.47 12.80
C MET A 596 14.33 -7.36 13.98
N LYS A 597 14.50 -8.69 13.88
CA LYS A 597 14.27 -9.61 15.00
C LYS A 597 15.12 -9.22 16.22
N GLN A 598 16.42 -9.02 16.02
CA GLN A 598 17.31 -8.68 17.12
C GLN A 598 17.12 -7.24 17.59
N TYR A 599 16.83 -6.30 16.70
CA TYR A 599 16.47 -4.92 17.07
C TYR A 599 15.25 -4.89 18.00
N ALA A 600 14.19 -5.63 17.67
CA ALA A 600 12.99 -5.72 18.49
C ALA A 600 13.24 -6.37 19.87
N ALA A 601 14.28 -7.21 19.98
CA ALA A 601 14.68 -7.85 21.23
C ALA A 601 15.57 -6.96 22.12
N LEU A 602 16.14 -5.87 21.59
CA LEU A 602 16.96 -4.95 22.37
C LEU A 602 16.12 -4.22 23.43
N PRO A 603 16.68 -3.97 24.63
CA PRO A 603 16.10 -3.00 25.55
C PRO A 603 15.97 -1.62 24.88
N VAL A 604 14.91 -0.88 25.20
CA VAL A 604 14.62 0.45 24.64
C VAL A 604 15.83 1.42 24.71
N HIS A 605 16.61 1.36 25.79
CA HIS A 605 17.79 2.24 25.92
C HIS A 605 18.92 1.86 24.96
N GLU A 606 19.05 0.61 24.54
CA GLU A 606 20.01 0.16 23.52
C GLU A 606 19.49 0.51 22.13
N GLN A 607 18.19 0.35 21.86
CA GLN A 607 17.55 0.84 20.63
C GLN A 607 17.80 2.35 20.43
N ASN A 608 17.68 3.15 21.49
CA ASN A 608 17.93 4.60 21.45
C ASN A 608 19.39 4.98 21.16
N VAL A 609 20.35 4.11 21.47
CA VAL A 609 21.79 4.39 21.31
C VAL A 609 22.34 3.81 20.00
N LEU A 610 21.73 2.74 19.48
CA LEU A 610 22.16 2.03 18.27
C LEU A 610 22.40 2.96 17.05
N PRO A 611 21.53 3.94 16.72
CA PRO A 611 21.79 4.87 15.61
C PRO A 611 23.11 5.64 15.73
N TYR A 612 23.65 5.78 16.94
CA TYR A 612 24.86 6.55 17.24
C TYR A 612 26.10 5.68 17.43
N SER A 613 26.00 4.35 17.27
CA SER A 613 27.12 3.41 17.43
C SER A 613 27.85 3.07 16.11
N GLY A 614 27.77 3.95 15.11
CA GLY A 614 28.51 3.84 13.85
C GLY A 614 27.70 3.31 12.66
N SER A 615 26.39 3.09 12.82
CA SER A 615 25.45 2.68 11.77
C SER A 615 25.91 1.46 10.94
N THR A 616 26.65 0.54 11.56
CA THR A 616 27.02 -0.74 10.98
C THR A 616 25.83 -1.69 11.00
N ALA A 617 25.66 -2.45 9.92
CA ALA A 617 24.61 -3.43 9.81
C ALA A 617 25.08 -4.59 8.93
N ILE A 618 24.67 -5.80 9.33
CA ILE A 618 24.83 -7.01 8.53
C ILE A 618 24.12 -6.81 7.20
N GLY A 619 24.63 -7.43 6.14
CA GLY A 619 23.92 -7.45 4.88
C GLY A 619 24.63 -8.29 3.83
N ILE A 620 24.06 -8.27 2.63
CA ILE A 620 24.57 -9.03 1.50
C ILE A 620 25.95 -8.47 1.13
N GLU A 621 26.90 -9.36 0.84
CA GLU A 621 28.25 -8.96 0.45
C GLU A 621 28.21 -8.15 -0.85
N HIS A 622 28.69 -6.92 -0.80
CA HIS A 622 28.98 -6.11 -1.98
C HIS A 622 30.29 -6.54 -2.67
N SER A 623 30.18 -7.48 -3.63
CA SER A 623 31.30 -8.01 -4.43
C SER A 623 30.90 -8.20 -5.90
N GLU A 624 31.90 -8.39 -6.78
CA GLU A 624 31.64 -8.70 -8.21
C GLU A 624 30.84 -9.99 -8.37
N GLY A 625 31.10 -10.99 -7.54
CA GLY A 625 30.35 -12.25 -7.55
C GLY A 625 28.88 -12.06 -7.17
N THR A 626 28.57 -11.16 -6.23
CA THR A 626 27.18 -10.82 -5.90
C THR A 626 26.47 -10.12 -7.05
N LEU A 627 27.16 -9.19 -7.73
CA LEU A 627 26.60 -8.50 -8.89
C LEU A 627 26.27 -9.51 -10.01
N GLU A 628 27.21 -10.37 -10.37
CA GLU A 628 26.98 -11.41 -11.36
C GLU A 628 25.81 -12.34 -10.94
N TRP A 629 25.80 -12.78 -9.68
CA TRP A 629 24.77 -13.67 -9.14
C TRP A 629 23.36 -13.06 -9.24
N ILE A 630 23.19 -11.76 -8.96
CA ILE A 630 21.89 -11.07 -9.05
C ILE A 630 21.53 -10.79 -10.51
N TRP A 631 22.45 -10.28 -11.32
CA TRP A 631 22.22 -9.92 -12.72
C TRP A 631 21.71 -11.11 -13.54
N GLU A 632 22.36 -12.27 -13.38
CA GLU A 632 22.00 -13.46 -14.15
C GLU A 632 20.62 -14.02 -13.78
N ARG A 633 20.12 -13.72 -12.58
CA ARG A 633 18.80 -14.14 -12.08
C ARG A 633 17.65 -13.26 -12.58
N LYS A 634 17.92 -12.04 -13.06
CA LYS A 634 16.92 -11.18 -13.71
C LYS A 634 15.73 -10.86 -12.78
N VAL A 635 16.04 -10.59 -11.52
CA VAL A 635 15.07 -10.24 -10.48
C VAL A 635 14.54 -8.82 -10.71
N SER A 636 13.28 -8.57 -10.34
CA SER A 636 12.66 -7.26 -10.51
C SER A 636 12.99 -6.27 -9.39
N VAL A 637 13.11 -6.79 -8.18
CA VAL A 637 13.36 -6.04 -6.95
C VAL A 637 14.11 -6.96 -5.99
N VAL A 638 15.02 -6.39 -5.21
CA VAL A 638 15.67 -7.06 -4.09
C VAL A 638 15.19 -6.45 -2.78
N GLY A 639 15.10 -7.24 -1.71
CA GLY A 639 14.76 -6.70 -0.41
C GLY A 639 15.27 -7.51 0.77
N ALA A 640 15.29 -6.89 1.94
CA ALA A 640 15.74 -7.50 3.18
C ALA A 640 15.12 -6.82 4.42
N ASP A 641 15.30 -7.45 5.57
CA ASP A 641 14.90 -6.95 6.90
C ASP A 641 16.01 -6.11 7.59
N ASN A 642 17.01 -5.63 6.84
CA ASN A 642 18.09 -4.80 7.37
C ASN A 642 18.02 -3.36 6.83
N PRO A 643 18.85 -2.43 7.35
CA PRO A 643 18.81 -1.01 6.99
C PRO A 643 19.36 -0.62 5.61
N THR A 644 20.09 -1.52 4.93
CA THR A 644 20.88 -1.18 3.74
C THR A 644 20.88 -2.26 2.64
N PHE A 645 20.10 -3.34 2.77
CA PHE A 645 20.21 -4.56 1.95
C PHE A 645 21.63 -5.19 1.94
N GLU A 646 22.60 -4.54 1.29
CA GLU A 646 24.03 -4.82 1.42
C GLU A 646 24.57 -4.49 2.81
N VAL A 647 25.74 -5.02 3.12
CA VAL A 647 26.46 -4.72 4.36
C VAL A 647 26.80 -3.22 4.49
N SER A 648 26.59 -2.64 5.68
CA SER A 648 27.03 -1.28 5.99
C SER A 648 28.36 -1.28 6.77
N PRO A 649 29.34 -0.42 6.44
CA PRO A 649 29.26 0.74 5.54
C PRO A 649 29.37 0.43 4.03
N LEU A 650 28.79 1.32 3.21
CA LEU A 650 28.68 1.23 1.75
C LEU A 650 29.98 1.60 1.00
N ASN A 651 31.09 0.92 1.31
CA ASN A 651 32.43 1.33 0.87
C ASN A 651 33.29 0.20 0.26
N ALA A 652 32.69 -0.78 -0.42
CA ALA A 652 33.45 -1.81 -1.13
C ALA A 652 34.31 -1.23 -2.25
N ILE A 653 35.36 -1.96 -2.62
CA ILE A 653 36.13 -1.70 -3.83
C ILE A 653 35.67 -2.67 -4.92
N ILE A 654 34.96 -2.17 -5.93
CA ILE A 654 34.44 -2.97 -7.06
C ILE A 654 35.01 -2.37 -8.35
N HIS A 655 35.69 -3.18 -9.16
CA HIS A 655 36.43 -2.72 -10.33
C HIS A 655 37.35 -1.50 -10.05
N GLY A 656 38.09 -1.54 -8.93
CA GLY A 656 39.12 -0.56 -8.59
C GLY A 656 38.63 0.75 -7.96
N GLU A 657 37.33 0.95 -7.81
CA GLU A 657 36.73 2.17 -7.26
C GLU A 657 35.84 1.86 -6.05
N THR A 658 35.70 2.82 -5.15
CA THR A 658 34.75 2.73 -4.03
C THR A 658 33.32 2.74 -4.57
N ARG A 659 32.61 1.62 -4.46
CA ARG A 659 31.25 1.42 -4.94
C ARG A 659 30.43 0.61 -3.94
N SER A 660 29.13 0.74 -4.05
CA SER A 660 28.15 -0.02 -3.28
C SER A 660 27.20 -0.75 -4.24
N LEU A 661 26.50 -1.78 -3.75
CA LEU A 661 25.40 -2.38 -4.51
C LEU A 661 24.31 -1.34 -4.79
N HIS A 662 24.00 -0.42 -3.87
CA HIS A 662 23.01 0.63 -4.11
C HIS A 662 23.29 1.47 -5.35
N GLN A 663 24.54 1.94 -5.52
CA GLN A 663 24.91 2.76 -6.68
C GLN A 663 24.71 1.99 -7.99
N ILE A 664 25.10 0.71 -7.98
CA ILE A 664 25.01 -0.16 -9.15
C ILE A 664 23.55 -0.55 -9.42
N PHE A 665 22.77 -0.86 -8.40
CA PHE A 665 21.38 -1.27 -8.53
C PHE A 665 20.50 -0.10 -8.97
N LEU A 666 20.48 1.00 -8.21
CA LEU A 666 19.59 2.13 -8.49
C LEU A 666 20.05 2.91 -9.73
N GLY A 667 21.25 3.49 -9.69
CA GLY A 667 21.78 4.31 -10.77
C GLY A 667 22.30 3.51 -11.98
N GLY A 668 22.84 2.31 -11.76
CA GLY A 668 23.41 1.49 -12.83
C GLY A 668 22.39 0.60 -13.55
N TRP A 669 21.56 -0.13 -12.81
CA TRP A 669 20.70 -1.19 -13.35
C TRP A 669 19.22 -0.82 -13.42
N GLY A 670 18.80 0.20 -12.67
CA GLY A 670 17.39 0.47 -12.47
C GLY A 670 16.70 -0.60 -11.61
N LEU A 671 17.44 -1.25 -10.72
CA LEU A 671 16.97 -2.26 -9.78
C LEU A 671 16.69 -1.60 -8.43
N SER A 672 15.41 -1.53 -8.04
CA SER A 672 15.01 -0.98 -6.74
C SER A 672 15.30 -1.94 -5.58
N ILE A 673 15.46 -1.34 -4.41
CA ILE A 673 15.77 -2.01 -3.14
C ILE A 673 14.61 -1.78 -2.17
N VAL A 674 14.26 -2.80 -1.39
CA VAL A 674 13.28 -2.71 -0.30
C VAL A 674 13.95 -3.08 1.01
N GLU A 675 13.95 -2.15 1.96
CA GLU A 675 14.67 -2.29 3.22
C GLU A 675 13.71 -2.38 4.39
N PHE A 676 14.20 -2.86 5.53
CA PHE A 676 13.42 -2.96 6.77
C PHE A 676 12.10 -3.74 6.64
N LEU A 677 12.05 -4.80 5.83
CA LEU A 677 10.88 -5.69 5.80
C LEU A 677 10.68 -6.40 7.15
N ASP A 678 9.43 -6.53 7.61
CA ASP A 678 9.07 -7.44 8.69
C ASP A 678 8.86 -8.85 8.13
N LEU A 679 9.84 -9.73 8.38
CA LEU A 679 9.90 -11.06 7.80
C LEU A 679 9.61 -12.17 8.81
N GLU A 680 9.33 -11.85 10.08
CA GLU A 680 9.25 -12.88 11.14
C GLU A 680 8.06 -13.82 10.91
N LYS A 681 6.85 -13.26 10.79
CA LYS A 681 5.63 -14.04 10.54
C LYS A 681 5.69 -14.79 9.20
N LEU A 682 6.30 -14.18 8.17
CA LEU A 682 6.47 -14.82 6.87
C LEU A 682 7.41 -16.03 6.97
N ALA A 683 8.55 -15.89 7.65
CA ALA A 683 9.49 -16.99 7.84
C ALA A 683 8.84 -18.16 8.60
N GLU A 684 8.10 -17.88 9.68
CA GLU A 684 7.34 -18.88 10.43
C GLU A 684 6.35 -19.66 9.54
N GLU A 685 5.55 -18.94 8.75
CA GLU A 685 4.56 -19.54 7.85
C GLU A 685 5.25 -20.35 6.73
N CYS A 686 6.33 -19.84 6.15
CA CYS A 686 7.14 -20.55 5.14
C CYS A 686 7.69 -21.88 5.67
N HIS A 687 8.28 -21.87 6.88
CA HIS A 687 8.79 -23.09 7.53
C HIS A 687 7.66 -24.07 7.86
N SER A 688 6.54 -23.59 8.39
CA SER A 688 5.40 -24.44 8.74
C SER A 688 4.81 -25.18 7.53
N LYS A 689 4.91 -24.59 6.34
CA LYS A 689 4.39 -25.12 5.07
C LYS A 689 5.47 -25.77 4.20
N ASN A 690 6.74 -25.69 4.61
CA ASN A 690 7.90 -26.05 3.81
C ASN A 690 7.85 -25.44 2.39
N LYS A 691 7.54 -24.14 2.32
CA LYS A 691 7.37 -23.40 1.07
C LYS A 691 7.94 -21.99 1.25
N PHE A 692 8.92 -21.63 0.43
CA PHE A 692 9.65 -20.37 0.55
C PHE A 692 9.44 -19.42 -0.63
N SER A 693 8.56 -19.78 -1.57
CA SER A 693 8.03 -18.87 -2.60
C SER A 693 6.58 -18.53 -2.32
N PHE A 694 6.17 -17.33 -2.71
CA PHE A 694 4.81 -16.82 -2.46
C PHE A 694 4.42 -15.79 -3.53
N PHE A 695 3.12 -15.55 -3.65
CA PHE A 695 2.63 -14.41 -4.42
C PHE A 695 2.93 -13.15 -3.62
N PHE A 696 3.45 -12.13 -4.29
CA PHE A 696 3.92 -10.92 -3.65
C PHE A 696 3.34 -9.71 -4.36
N THR A 697 2.86 -8.76 -3.57
CA THR A 697 2.43 -7.45 -4.04
C THR A 697 3.15 -6.38 -3.25
N ILE A 698 3.59 -5.33 -3.91
CA ILE A 698 4.17 -4.15 -3.28
C ILE A 698 3.65 -2.92 -3.99
N GLN A 699 3.10 -1.97 -3.25
CA GLN A 699 2.56 -0.75 -3.83
C GLN A 699 3.18 0.44 -3.13
N ASN A 700 3.59 1.42 -3.93
CA ASN A 700 4.20 2.66 -3.45
C ASN A 700 3.15 3.76 -3.41
N LEU A 701 3.31 4.69 -2.47
CA LEU A 701 2.57 5.94 -2.46
C LEU A 701 2.85 6.69 -3.77
N ASN A 702 1.80 7.19 -4.40
CA ASN A 702 1.89 7.90 -5.67
C ASN A 702 2.30 9.36 -5.43
N ILE A 703 3.61 9.57 -5.20
CA ILE A 703 4.23 10.87 -4.92
C ILE A 703 4.95 11.34 -6.18
N VAL A 704 4.42 12.37 -6.84
CA VAL A 704 5.02 12.93 -8.05
C VAL A 704 6.38 13.55 -7.73
N GLY A 705 7.42 13.07 -8.41
CA GLY A 705 8.80 13.52 -8.16
C GLY A 705 9.40 12.99 -6.85
N GLY A 706 8.70 12.08 -6.16
CA GLY A 706 9.19 11.47 -4.92
C GLY A 706 10.44 10.61 -5.13
N ILE A 707 11.22 10.45 -4.08
CA ILE A 707 12.51 9.74 -4.09
C ILE A 707 12.36 8.28 -3.69
N ALA A 708 11.62 8.04 -2.61
CA ALA A 708 11.29 6.71 -2.11
C ALA A 708 9.83 6.71 -1.65
N SER A 709 9.39 5.59 -1.09
CA SER A 709 8.08 5.49 -0.46
C SER A 709 8.16 4.49 0.69
N PRO A 710 7.45 4.70 1.81
CA PRO A 710 7.01 3.57 2.60
C PRO A 710 6.19 2.67 1.66
N PRO A 711 6.60 1.41 1.43
CA PRO A 711 5.87 0.53 0.58
C PRO A 711 4.77 -0.12 1.39
N ASN A 712 3.92 -0.80 0.65
CA ASN A 712 2.86 -1.60 1.21
C ASN A 712 3.04 -3.04 0.69
N ALA A 713 4.11 -3.68 1.18
CA ALA A 713 4.51 -5.03 0.82
C ALA A 713 3.64 -6.10 1.51
N MET A 714 3.18 -7.08 0.75
CA MET A 714 2.35 -8.19 1.23
C MET A 714 2.77 -9.50 0.57
N ALA A 715 2.94 -10.54 1.38
CA ALA A 715 3.07 -11.93 0.93
C ALA A 715 1.72 -12.64 1.00
N ILE A 716 1.41 -13.49 0.01
CA ILE A 716 0.21 -14.33 -0.03
C ILE A 716 0.64 -15.77 -0.37
N LEU A 717 0.51 -16.67 0.62
CA LEU A 717 0.87 -18.09 0.55
C LEU A 717 -0.30 -18.97 0.09
#